data_AF-A0A2E0BR21-F1
#
_entry.id   AF-A0A2E0BR21-F1
#
_cell.length_a   1.000
_cell.length_b   1.000
_cell.length_c   1.000
_cell.angle_alpha   90.00
_cell.angle_beta   90.00
_cell.angle_gamma   90.00
#
_symmetry.space_group_name_H-M   'P 1'
#
loop_
_entity.id
_entity.type
_entity.pdbx_description
1 polymer ?
#
loop_
_entity_poly.entity_id
_entity_poly.type
_entity_poly.pdbx_seq_one_letter_code
_entity_poly.pdbx_strand_id
1 'polypeptide(L)'
;MKEFKSYFILITCVTFSNLLLAQTFVSTIAENKNVVLEEFTGISCTYCPDGHRIAKDIFNQNPNDVVLINIHTGSFATPQGLGTDFRTSFGSAIDAQANVSGYPAGTVNRHQFSMTQNGGTAMSRGDWTSASSQILTEPSYINIEAQASIDVSTRLLTVVVEAYYTGNAPAGILNNVNVALLQNNVEGPQTGGSQFNPSAILPNGNYNHQHMLRHLVTGQWGETIMNPSGFWTNTYTYNIPNDLNSVVYDLFNLEVAVFVAEGQQEIINGNLASLSFITPPGMNLVDLSSNSNMSMPVSYCDNSVTPEITVSNNSQLTVDTFEVNYTLNSNQAVSQTVYDPNFVAGATTTVSFPTITVPSGNNTISYNVSTVSGTSFIDNVSSNNSFSSASFNTLSPVAFANTHSEGFDNYALATPAPSNAILEEQNGNWVGVIDPTYTNGQAVGGFGNTPNAYRWRFGDFNNGEEAILVFDMLDFSSSTNNEISLSFSHANANSWDQDKLQILTSTDCGISWDLVHEISGGDLHTASNLVSSGNFYPTSSEWDSITVDLSNYDGYNNVNIAIKAIKGGGNNVYVDDINIKQGFVATSINQTTKENISVFPNPADEKINISGNYKLLEIHDVFGKVVHTETKNTKSIDLKNISNGNYIIHFYSKDNNISTRKISIIK
;
A
#
# COMPACT_ATOMS: atom_id res chain seq x y z
N MET A 1 19.64 -36.48 -103.28
CA MET A 1 19.49 -35.02 -103.47
C MET A 1 18.25 -34.62 -102.70
N LYS A 2 18.19 -33.68 -101.75
CA LYS A 2 19.08 -32.63 -101.23
C LYS A 2 18.58 -32.35 -99.81
N GLU A 3 19.46 -32.46 -98.82
CA GLU A 3 19.99 -31.35 -98.00
C GLU A 3 19.14 -30.91 -96.81
N PHE A 4 19.64 -31.29 -95.62
CA PHE A 4 19.40 -30.70 -94.32
C PHE A 4 19.93 -29.26 -94.27
N LYS A 5 19.16 -28.33 -93.68
CA LYS A 5 19.70 -27.07 -93.13
C LYS A 5 19.27 -26.93 -91.68
N SER A 6 20.29 -26.88 -90.84
CA SER A 6 20.28 -26.68 -89.40
C SER A 6 20.11 -25.18 -89.10
N TYR A 7 19.19 -24.80 -88.21
CA TYR A 7 19.12 -23.45 -87.65
C TYR A 7 19.52 -23.50 -86.17
N PHE A 8 20.66 -22.87 -85.88
CA PHE A 8 21.22 -22.65 -84.56
C PHE A 8 20.40 -21.54 -83.86
N ILE A 9 19.76 -21.84 -82.73
CA ILE A 9 19.15 -20.83 -81.85
C ILE A 9 20.21 -20.44 -80.82
N LEU A 10 20.67 -19.18 -80.90
CA LEU A 10 21.60 -18.57 -79.95
C LEU A 10 20.80 -18.10 -78.72
N ILE A 11 20.90 -18.82 -77.60
CA ILE A 11 20.35 -18.39 -76.31
C ILE A 11 21.32 -17.39 -75.69
N THR A 12 20.93 -16.11 -75.63
CA THR A 12 21.64 -15.06 -74.90
C THR A 12 21.23 -15.15 -73.43
N CYS A 13 22.11 -15.67 -72.58
CA CYS A 13 21.90 -15.74 -71.13
C CYS A 13 22.18 -14.35 -70.54
N VAL A 14 21.13 -13.56 -70.26
CA VAL A 14 21.25 -12.32 -69.49
C VAL A 14 21.20 -12.68 -68.01
N THR A 15 22.37 -12.72 -67.37
CA THR A 15 22.49 -12.87 -65.92
C THR A 15 22.08 -11.56 -65.25
N PHE A 16 20.83 -11.46 -64.80
CA PHE A 16 20.42 -10.45 -63.81
C PHE A 16 21.01 -10.85 -62.45
N SER A 17 22.13 -10.23 -62.09
CA SER A 17 22.63 -10.21 -60.71
C SER A 17 21.69 -9.34 -59.88
N ASN A 18 20.73 -9.95 -59.19
CA ASN A 18 20.01 -9.30 -58.10
C ASN A 18 20.99 -9.09 -56.95
N LEU A 19 21.58 -7.89 -56.88
CA LEU A 19 22.22 -7.40 -55.67
C LEU A 19 21.09 -7.17 -54.65
N LEU A 20 20.89 -8.14 -53.75
CA LEU A 20 20.20 -7.89 -52.49
C LEU A 20 21.09 -6.94 -51.68
N LEU A 21 20.82 -5.65 -51.78
CA LEU A 21 21.36 -4.68 -50.82
C LEU A 21 20.68 -4.99 -49.49
N ALA A 22 21.47 -5.37 -48.47
CA ALA A 22 20.98 -5.37 -47.10
C ALA A 22 20.52 -3.94 -46.77
N GLN A 23 19.26 -3.78 -46.40
CA GLN A 23 18.69 -2.49 -46.03
C GLN A 23 19.21 -2.12 -44.63
N THR A 24 19.83 -0.94 -44.49
CA THR A 24 20.19 -0.39 -43.17
C THR A 24 18.90 -0.10 -42.41
N PHE A 25 18.87 -0.41 -41.11
CA PHE A 25 17.72 -0.10 -40.26
C PHE A 25 17.89 1.23 -39.53
N VAL A 26 19.12 1.68 -39.27
CA VAL A 26 19.35 3.02 -38.72
C VAL A 26 18.87 4.11 -39.69
N SER A 27 18.17 5.11 -39.16
CA SER A 27 17.75 6.29 -39.92
C SER A 27 18.95 7.06 -40.49
N THR A 28 18.84 7.47 -41.76
CA THR A 28 19.85 8.33 -42.42
C THR A 28 19.43 9.80 -42.49
N ILE A 29 18.27 10.13 -41.91
CA ILE A 29 17.71 11.48 -41.86
C ILE A 29 18.20 12.17 -40.58
N ALA A 30 18.60 13.44 -40.67
CA ALA A 30 19.00 14.20 -39.49
C ALA A 30 17.85 14.31 -38.48
N GLU A 31 18.15 13.98 -37.23
CA GLU A 31 17.22 13.92 -36.10
C GLU A 31 17.77 14.71 -34.91
N ASN A 32 16.90 14.97 -33.94
CA ASN A 32 17.33 15.52 -32.65
C ASN A 32 17.90 14.40 -31.76
N LYS A 33 18.56 14.80 -30.67
CA LYS A 33 19.06 13.85 -29.67
C LYS A 33 17.90 13.17 -28.95
N ASN A 34 18.02 11.86 -28.76
CA ASN A 34 17.28 11.15 -27.74
C ASN A 34 17.91 11.39 -26.37
N VAL A 35 17.07 11.36 -25.34
CA VAL A 35 17.47 11.44 -23.95
C VAL A 35 18.02 10.08 -23.51
N VAL A 36 19.20 10.08 -22.89
CA VAL A 36 19.73 8.95 -22.11
C VAL A 36 19.85 9.42 -20.68
N LEU A 37 18.97 8.94 -19.81
CA LEU A 37 18.97 9.25 -18.38
C LEU A 37 19.59 8.09 -17.61
N GLU A 38 20.83 8.30 -17.16
CA GLU A 38 21.48 7.41 -16.21
C GLU A 38 21.12 7.86 -14.79
N GLU A 39 20.28 7.07 -14.11
CA GLU A 39 19.83 7.30 -12.75
C GLU A 39 20.76 6.58 -11.75
N PHE A 40 21.27 7.30 -10.77
CA PHE A 40 22.06 6.77 -9.67
C PHE A 40 21.15 6.52 -8.46
N THR A 41 21.01 5.25 -8.09
CA THR A 41 20.00 4.77 -7.13
C THR A 41 20.58 3.77 -6.12
N GLY A 42 19.78 3.38 -5.14
CA GLY A 42 20.12 2.37 -4.14
C GLY A 42 18.92 1.92 -3.32
N ILE A 43 18.90 0.64 -2.94
CA ILE A 43 17.78 0.01 -2.23
C ILE A 43 17.46 0.62 -0.85
N SER A 44 18.44 1.31 -0.24
CA SER A 44 18.28 1.99 1.06
C SER A 44 18.00 3.50 0.94
N CYS A 45 17.87 4.03 -0.28
CA CYS A 45 17.63 5.45 -0.54
C CYS A 45 16.13 5.76 -0.52
N THR A 46 15.66 6.49 0.50
CA THR A 46 14.24 6.78 0.73
C THR A 46 13.54 7.51 -0.43
N TYR A 47 14.25 8.41 -1.13
CA TYR A 47 13.66 9.21 -2.20
C TYR A 47 13.94 8.67 -3.61
N CYS A 48 14.73 7.62 -3.74
CA CYS A 48 15.01 7.01 -5.04
C CYS A 48 13.75 6.46 -5.74
N PRO A 49 12.73 5.95 -5.04
CA PRO A 49 11.46 5.60 -5.69
C PRO A 49 10.76 6.77 -6.38
N ASP A 50 10.88 7.98 -5.82
CA ASP A 50 10.38 9.21 -6.46
C ASP A 50 11.16 9.52 -7.75
N GLY A 51 12.47 9.26 -7.74
CA GLY A 51 13.34 9.30 -8.92
C GLY A 51 12.85 8.34 -10.00
N HIS A 52 12.70 7.05 -9.67
CA HIS A 52 12.18 6.03 -10.58
C HIS A 52 10.83 6.44 -11.22
N ARG A 53 9.93 7.03 -10.43
CA ARG A 53 8.62 7.53 -10.90
C ARG A 53 8.79 8.70 -11.90
N ILE A 54 9.62 9.69 -11.56
CA ILE A 54 9.88 10.85 -12.44
C ILE A 54 10.54 10.41 -13.75
N ALA A 55 11.52 9.50 -13.69
CA ALA A 55 12.16 8.95 -14.89
C ALA A 55 11.15 8.25 -15.79
N LYS A 56 10.26 7.43 -15.21
CA LYS A 56 9.14 6.79 -15.92
C LYS A 56 8.18 7.80 -16.53
N ASP A 57 7.87 8.89 -15.83
CA ASP A 57 7.00 9.96 -16.35
C ASP A 57 7.63 10.67 -17.56
N ILE A 58 8.95 10.88 -17.56
CA ILE A 58 9.70 11.45 -18.71
C ILE A 58 9.64 10.50 -19.90
N PHE A 59 9.88 9.21 -19.67
CA PHE A 59 9.78 8.18 -20.70
C PHE A 59 8.37 8.10 -21.31
N ASN A 60 7.33 8.05 -20.47
CA ASN A 60 5.94 7.96 -20.93
C ASN A 60 5.50 9.17 -21.77
N GLN A 61 6.08 10.35 -21.54
CA GLN A 61 5.80 11.55 -22.33
C GLN A 61 6.52 11.54 -23.69
N ASN A 62 7.62 10.78 -23.83
CA ASN A 62 8.46 10.74 -25.02
C ASN A 62 8.95 9.29 -25.28
N PRO A 63 8.05 8.32 -25.52
CA PRO A 63 8.36 6.88 -25.42
C PRO A 63 9.34 6.34 -26.47
N ASN A 64 9.58 7.08 -27.55
CA ASN A 64 10.53 6.69 -28.60
C ASN A 64 11.88 7.43 -28.49
N ASP A 65 11.98 8.44 -27.62
CA ASP A 65 13.10 9.39 -27.59
C ASP A 65 13.79 9.41 -26.21
N VAL A 66 13.51 8.44 -25.33
CA VAL A 66 14.06 8.36 -23.97
C VAL A 66 14.56 6.95 -23.68
N VAL A 67 15.78 6.85 -23.17
CA VAL A 67 16.43 5.64 -22.66
C VAL A 67 16.71 5.84 -21.17
N LEU A 68 16.24 4.92 -20.34
CA LEU A 68 16.47 4.93 -18.90
C LEU A 68 17.50 3.86 -18.53
N ILE A 69 18.43 4.18 -17.63
CA ILE A 69 19.44 3.24 -17.12
C ILE A 69 19.56 3.43 -15.61
N ASN A 70 19.10 2.47 -14.81
CA ASN A 70 19.10 2.56 -13.35
C ASN A 70 20.35 1.88 -12.78
N ILE A 71 21.27 2.70 -12.28
CA ILE A 71 22.59 2.30 -11.79
C ILE A 71 22.58 2.26 -10.26
N HIS A 72 22.57 1.04 -9.71
CA HIS A 72 22.70 0.82 -8.27
C HIS A 72 24.16 0.99 -7.86
N THR A 73 24.46 2.05 -7.10
CA THR A 73 25.83 2.41 -6.71
C THR A 73 25.85 3.22 -5.41
N GLY A 74 27.05 3.50 -4.91
CA GLY A 74 27.25 4.28 -3.68
C GLY A 74 26.81 3.57 -2.41
N SER A 75 26.71 4.34 -1.32
CA SER A 75 26.43 3.81 0.02
C SER A 75 25.00 3.27 0.17
N PHE A 76 24.04 3.81 -0.59
CA PHE A 76 22.63 3.38 -0.51
C PHE A 76 22.33 2.08 -1.26
N ALA A 77 23.24 1.61 -2.12
CA ALA A 77 23.12 0.34 -2.83
C ALA A 77 23.78 -0.84 -2.08
N THR A 78 24.12 -0.65 -0.79
CA THR A 78 24.66 -1.74 0.04
C THR A 78 23.62 -2.86 0.16
N PRO A 79 23.97 -4.14 -0.11
CA PRO A 79 23.04 -5.26 -0.04
C PRO A 79 22.47 -5.46 1.37
N GLN A 80 21.21 -5.88 1.45
CA GLN A 80 20.49 -6.16 2.71
C GLN A 80 20.33 -7.66 2.99
N GLY A 81 21.05 -8.51 2.24
CA GLY A 81 20.97 -9.98 2.34
C GLY A 81 21.29 -10.66 1.01
N LEU A 82 21.17 -11.98 0.98
CA LEU A 82 21.31 -12.75 -0.26
C LEU A 82 20.27 -12.30 -1.30
N GLY A 83 20.69 -12.16 -2.55
CA GLY A 83 19.81 -11.77 -3.66
C GLY A 83 19.41 -10.29 -3.69
N THR A 84 20.12 -9.41 -2.95
CA THR A 84 19.83 -7.95 -2.91
C THR A 84 21.01 -7.09 -3.36
N ASP A 85 22.06 -7.69 -3.94
CA ASP A 85 23.20 -6.94 -4.46
C ASP A 85 22.98 -6.56 -5.93
N PHE A 86 22.28 -5.45 -6.15
CA PHE A 86 21.93 -4.92 -7.47
C PHE A 86 23.07 -4.14 -8.14
N ARG A 87 24.25 -4.06 -7.50
CA ARG A 87 25.38 -3.29 -8.02
C ARG A 87 26.05 -4.02 -9.17
N THR A 88 26.65 -3.25 -10.08
CA THR A 88 27.57 -3.77 -11.10
C THR A 88 29.01 -3.32 -10.82
N SER A 89 29.98 -3.93 -11.49
CA SER A 89 31.37 -3.46 -11.47
C SER A 89 31.58 -2.10 -12.13
N PHE A 90 30.57 -1.56 -12.81
CA PHE A 90 30.66 -0.32 -13.60
C PHE A 90 30.14 0.90 -12.85
N GLY A 91 29.17 0.71 -11.93
CA GLY A 91 28.42 1.80 -11.32
C GLY A 91 29.29 2.88 -10.66
N SER A 92 30.30 2.48 -9.88
CA SER A 92 31.17 3.44 -9.18
C SER A 92 31.97 4.35 -10.12
N ALA A 93 32.33 3.88 -11.32
CA ALA A 93 33.09 4.70 -12.26
C ALA A 93 32.19 5.72 -12.97
N ILE A 94 30.96 5.32 -13.32
CA ILE A 94 29.97 6.22 -13.96
C ILE A 94 29.51 7.29 -12.96
N ASP A 95 29.26 6.88 -11.71
CA ASP A 95 28.97 7.78 -10.59
C ASP A 95 30.07 8.84 -10.40
N ALA A 96 31.33 8.39 -10.36
CA ALA A 96 32.47 9.29 -10.22
C ALA A 96 32.63 10.25 -11.42
N GLN A 97 32.34 9.79 -12.64
CA GLN A 97 32.38 10.62 -13.84
C GLN A 97 31.27 11.70 -13.81
N ALA A 98 30.07 11.35 -13.37
CA ALA A 98 28.98 12.30 -13.18
C ALA A 98 29.17 13.22 -11.96
N ASN A 99 30.14 12.90 -11.07
CA ASN A 99 30.46 13.62 -9.84
C ASN A 99 29.26 13.68 -8.87
N VAL A 100 28.64 12.53 -8.63
CA VAL A 100 27.49 12.39 -7.74
C VAL A 100 27.87 12.77 -6.30
N SER A 101 27.00 13.56 -5.66
CA SER A 101 27.18 14.07 -4.30
C SER A 101 26.06 13.65 -3.34
N GLY A 102 24.93 13.20 -3.89
CA GLY A 102 23.77 12.74 -3.13
C GLY A 102 22.83 11.91 -4.01
N TYR A 103 21.99 11.10 -3.37
CA TYR A 103 21.05 10.19 -4.04
C TYR A 103 19.60 10.55 -3.68
N PRO A 104 18.63 10.33 -4.60
CA PRO A 104 18.86 9.98 -6.00
C PRO A 104 19.54 11.12 -6.76
N ALA A 105 20.40 10.76 -7.69
CA ALA A 105 20.95 11.66 -8.70
C ALA A 105 20.70 11.08 -10.08
N GLY A 106 20.75 11.91 -11.09
CA GLY A 106 20.70 11.45 -12.48
C GLY A 106 21.55 12.33 -13.34
N THR A 107 21.99 11.81 -14.48
CA THR A 107 22.64 12.61 -15.51
C THR A 107 21.91 12.40 -16.83
N VAL A 108 21.47 13.50 -17.44
CA VAL A 108 20.76 13.49 -18.73
C VAL A 108 21.80 13.71 -19.82
N ASN A 109 21.98 12.72 -20.68
CA ASN A 109 22.97 12.66 -21.75
C ASN A 109 24.40 12.92 -21.29
N ARG A 110 24.71 12.77 -19.98
CA ARG A 110 25.98 13.25 -19.41
C ARG A 110 26.32 14.67 -19.87
N HIS A 111 25.31 15.50 -20.07
CA HIS A 111 25.45 16.86 -20.52
C HIS A 111 25.68 17.78 -19.32
N GLN A 112 26.59 18.75 -19.46
CA GLN A 112 26.88 19.72 -18.42
C GLN A 112 25.86 20.85 -18.43
N PHE A 113 24.82 20.71 -17.62
CA PHE A 113 23.86 21.79 -17.36
C PHE A 113 24.38 22.82 -16.35
N SER A 114 23.61 23.87 -16.11
CA SER A 114 23.81 24.76 -14.97
C SER A 114 23.29 24.17 -13.64
N MET A 115 22.29 23.29 -13.71
CA MET A 115 21.70 22.58 -12.57
C MET A 115 22.50 21.32 -12.26
N THR A 116 23.53 21.42 -11.41
CA THR A 116 24.45 20.29 -11.18
C THR A 116 24.88 20.10 -9.74
N GLN A 117 25.36 18.89 -9.46
CA GLN A 117 26.02 18.48 -8.24
C GLN A 117 27.54 18.58 -8.41
N ASN A 118 28.22 19.19 -7.43
CA ASN A 118 29.69 19.30 -7.36
C ASN A 118 30.38 19.83 -8.64
N GLY A 119 29.64 20.46 -9.57
CA GLY A 119 30.16 20.90 -10.86
C GLY A 119 30.35 19.80 -11.91
N GLY A 120 29.93 18.55 -11.67
CA GLY A 120 29.81 17.52 -12.71
C GLY A 120 28.43 17.53 -13.38
N THR A 121 28.01 16.40 -13.97
CA THR A 121 26.75 16.29 -14.73
C THR A 121 25.61 15.62 -13.97
N ALA A 122 25.87 15.10 -12.78
CA ALA A 122 24.84 14.65 -11.87
C ALA A 122 23.96 15.83 -11.43
N MET A 123 22.65 15.62 -11.33
CA MET A 123 21.68 16.62 -10.89
C MET A 123 20.57 15.98 -10.02
N SER A 124 19.82 16.81 -9.31
CA SER A 124 18.70 16.35 -8.46
C SER A 124 17.53 15.90 -9.32
N ARG A 125 16.71 14.97 -8.82
CA ARG A 125 15.52 14.45 -9.55
C ARG A 125 14.51 15.51 -9.99
N GLY A 126 14.45 16.65 -9.28
CA GLY A 126 13.59 17.78 -9.65
C GLY A 126 14.00 18.46 -10.96
N ASP A 127 15.22 18.23 -11.42
CA ASP A 127 15.81 18.89 -12.59
C ASP A 127 15.67 18.05 -13.88
N TRP A 128 15.46 16.73 -13.76
CA TRP A 128 15.52 15.79 -14.90
C TRP A 128 14.55 16.13 -16.00
N THR A 129 13.28 16.46 -15.69
CA THR A 129 12.29 16.82 -16.72
C THR A 129 12.73 18.02 -17.53
N SER A 130 13.26 19.07 -16.88
CA SER A 130 13.70 20.29 -17.57
C SER A 130 14.97 20.07 -18.39
N ALA A 131 15.89 19.23 -17.91
CA ALA A 131 17.09 18.84 -18.64
C ALA A 131 16.74 17.99 -19.87
N SER A 132 15.87 16.98 -19.71
CA SER A 132 15.38 16.14 -20.82
C SER A 132 14.66 16.96 -21.89
N SER A 133 13.78 17.89 -21.50
CA SER A 133 13.12 18.78 -22.47
C SER A 133 14.09 19.66 -23.26
N GLN A 134 15.24 20.03 -22.69
CA GLN A 134 16.27 20.77 -23.43
C GLN A 134 16.97 19.86 -24.45
N ILE A 135 17.44 18.68 -24.03
CA ILE A 135 18.14 17.73 -24.92
C ILE A 135 17.28 17.35 -26.13
N LEU A 136 15.98 17.10 -25.95
CA LEU A 136 15.08 16.71 -27.05
C LEU A 136 14.97 17.78 -28.16
N THR A 137 15.37 19.03 -27.88
CA THR A 137 15.39 20.11 -28.88
C THR A 137 16.73 20.26 -29.59
N GLU A 138 17.77 19.58 -29.12
CA GLU A 138 19.11 19.69 -29.68
C GLU A 138 19.29 18.77 -30.88
N PRO A 139 19.96 19.23 -31.95
CA PRO A 139 20.26 18.38 -33.10
C PRO A 139 21.29 17.31 -32.73
N SER A 140 21.09 16.09 -33.23
CA SER A 140 22.12 15.06 -33.23
C SER A 140 22.88 15.06 -34.55
N TYR A 141 24.21 14.90 -34.47
CA TYR A 141 25.04 14.67 -35.67
C TYR A 141 25.22 13.17 -35.99
N ILE A 142 24.67 12.29 -35.15
CA ILE A 142 24.75 10.83 -35.33
C ILE A 142 23.45 10.14 -34.86
N ASN A 143 22.90 9.31 -35.72
CA ASN A 143 21.80 8.42 -35.37
C ASN A 143 22.37 7.07 -34.95
N ILE A 144 21.73 6.40 -33.99
CA ILE A 144 22.11 5.06 -33.54
C ILE A 144 20.85 4.21 -33.35
N GLU A 145 20.91 2.97 -33.81
CA GLU A 145 19.85 1.98 -33.64
C GLU A 145 20.47 0.59 -33.46
N ALA A 146 19.76 -0.31 -32.79
CA ALA A 146 20.23 -1.66 -32.59
C ALA A 146 19.12 -2.71 -32.68
N GLN A 147 19.51 -3.89 -33.14
CA GLN A 147 18.68 -5.10 -33.10
C GLN A 147 19.40 -6.17 -32.28
N ALA A 148 18.70 -6.76 -31.33
CA ALA A 148 19.23 -7.77 -30.42
C ALA A 148 18.46 -9.09 -30.54
N SER A 149 19.16 -10.18 -30.29
CA SER A 149 18.57 -11.51 -30.16
C SER A 149 19.19 -12.27 -28.98
N ILE A 150 18.38 -12.98 -28.20
CA ILE A 150 18.83 -13.90 -27.16
C ILE A 150 18.46 -15.33 -27.54
N ASP A 151 19.46 -16.20 -27.61
CA ASP A 151 19.21 -17.65 -27.63
C ASP A 151 18.91 -18.11 -26.21
N VAL A 152 17.67 -18.56 -25.98
CA VAL A 152 17.17 -18.90 -24.64
C VAL A 152 17.84 -20.14 -24.05
N SER A 153 18.43 -21.01 -24.90
CA SER A 153 19.13 -22.23 -24.44
C SER A 153 20.59 -21.98 -24.16
N THR A 154 21.27 -21.21 -25.00
CA THR A 154 22.69 -20.93 -24.83
C THR A 154 22.94 -19.67 -23.99
N ARG A 155 21.90 -18.87 -23.73
CA ARG A 155 21.95 -17.55 -23.06
C ARG A 155 22.86 -16.56 -23.80
N LEU A 156 23.07 -16.78 -25.10
CA LEU A 156 23.90 -15.91 -25.93
C LEU A 156 23.08 -14.71 -26.39
N LEU A 157 23.44 -13.54 -25.90
CA LEU A 157 23.00 -12.26 -26.44
C LEU A 157 23.85 -11.93 -27.67
N THR A 158 23.20 -11.56 -28.77
CA THR A 158 23.82 -10.97 -29.97
C THR A 158 23.17 -9.62 -30.24
N VAL A 159 23.97 -8.57 -30.40
CA VAL A 159 23.51 -7.19 -30.63
C VAL A 159 24.17 -6.66 -31.90
N VAL A 160 23.38 -6.36 -32.93
CA VAL A 160 23.84 -5.64 -34.11
C VAL A 160 23.53 -4.17 -33.91
N VAL A 161 24.56 -3.33 -33.91
CA VAL A 161 24.43 -1.88 -33.77
C VAL A 161 24.74 -1.23 -35.11
N GLU A 162 23.91 -0.29 -35.52
CA GLU A 162 24.13 0.57 -36.66
C GLU A 162 24.16 2.03 -36.20
N ALA A 163 25.08 2.81 -36.76
CA ALA A 163 25.13 4.24 -36.57
C ALA A 163 25.31 4.96 -37.90
N TYR A 164 24.71 6.13 -38.04
CA TYR A 164 24.84 6.95 -39.24
C TYR A 164 25.11 8.42 -38.88
N TYR A 165 26.23 8.94 -39.35
CA TYR A 165 26.58 10.35 -39.16
C TYR A 165 25.79 11.23 -40.14
N THR A 166 24.88 12.03 -39.59
CA THR A 166 24.05 13.02 -40.31
C THR A 166 24.71 14.40 -40.34
N GLY A 167 25.73 14.62 -39.51
CA GLY A 167 26.57 15.81 -39.46
C GLY A 167 28.05 15.48 -39.21
N ASN A 168 28.86 16.52 -39.02
CA ASN A 168 30.29 16.35 -38.71
C ASN A 168 30.49 16.23 -37.20
N ALA A 169 31.14 15.15 -36.77
CA ALA A 169 31.62 15.03 -35.39
C ALA A 169 32.66 16.13 -35.08
N PRO A 170 32.73 16.65 -33.84
CA PRO A 170 33.74 17.63 -33.47
C PRO A 170 35.17 17.13 -33.67
N ALA A 171 36.03 18.00 -34.22
CA ALA A 171 37.40 17.64 -34.54
C ALA A 171 38.20 17.25 -33.27
N GLY A 172 38.84 16.08 -33.30
CA GLY A 172 39.69 15.59 -32.21
C GLY A 172 38.96 14.94 -31.04
N ILE A 173 37.62 14.80 -31.11
CA ILE A 173 36.81 14.09 -30.12
C ILE A 173 36.47 12.70 -30.67
N LEU A 174 36.69 11.67 -29.86
CA LEU A 174 36.34 10.29 -30.21
C LEU A 174 34.89 10.02 -29.87
N ASN A 175 34.16 9.37 -30.77
CA ASN A 175 32.84 8.85 -30.48
C ASN A 175 32.91 7.38 -30.08
N ASN A 176 32.33 7.05 -28.93
CA ASN A 176 32.34 5.71 -28.34
C ASN A 176 30.92 5.16 -28.28
N VAL A 177 30.70 3.99 -28.86
CA VAL A 177 29.45 3.26 -28.79
C VAL A 177 29.39 2.45 -27.50
N ASN A 178 28.28 2.57 -26.78
CA ASN A 178 28.02 1.86 -25.54
C ASN A 178 26.84 0.92 -25.76
N VAL A 179 26.97 -0.31 -25.27
CA VAL A 179 25.91 -1.32 -25.29
C VAL A 179 25.66 -1.78 -23.85
N ALA A 180 24.51 -1.39 -23.29
CA ALA A 180 24.11 -1.69 -21.93
C ALA A 180 23.02 -2.77 -21.91
N LEU A 181 23.24 -3.81 -21.11
CA LEU A 181 22.24 -4.82 -20.79
C LEU A 181 21.51 -4.38 -19.52
N LEU A 182 20.20 -4.21 -19.63
CA LEU A 182 19.31 -3.82 -18.56
C LEU A 182 18.34 -4.96 -18.23
N GLN A 183 17.76 -4.94 -17.04
CA GLN A 183 16.67 -5.86 -16.68
C GLN A 183 15.53 -5.12 -16.00
N ASN A 184 14.32 -5.41 -16.46
CA ASN A 184 13.07 -5.03 -15.85
C ASN A 184 12.58 -6.10 -14.88
N ASN A 185 11.55 -5.78 -14.10
CA ASN A 185 10.87 -6.74 -13.24
C ASN A 185 11.81 -7.44 -12.25
N VAL A 186 12.82 -6.73 -11.74
CA VAL A 186 13.71 -7.24 -10.68
C VAL A 186 13.09 -6.91 -9.34
N GLU A 187 12.51 -7.91 -8.70
CA GLU A 187 11.92 -7.76 -7.37
C GLU A 187 12.99 -7.61 -6.28
N GLY A 188 12.76 -6.70 -5.32
CA GLY A 188 13.60 -6.61 -4.13
C GLY A 188 13.19 -5.52 -3.15
N PRO A 189 13.99 -5.30 -2.10
CA PRO A 189 13.72 -4.24 -1.13
C PRO A 189 13.92 -2.87 -1.78
N GLN A 190 13.13 -1.90 -1.31
CA GLN A 190 13.34 -0.49 -1.62
C GLN A 190 12.75 0.39 -0.52
N THR A 191 13.63 1.08 0.21
CA THR A 191 13.21 2.06 1.22
C THR A 191 12.45 3.20 0.53
N GLY A 192 11.30 3.57 1.10
CA GLY A 192 10.44 4.64 0.58
C GLY A 192 9.51 4.23 -0.57
N GLY A 193 9.53 2.95 -1.00
CA GLY A 193 8.75 2.48 -2.13
C GLY A 193 7.25 2.78 -2.00
N SER A 194 6.62 2.33 -0.91
CA SER A 194 5.18 2.54 -0.67
C SER A 194 4.76 4.00 -0.53
N GLN A 195 5.70 4.90 -0.19
CA GLN A 195 5.41 6.32 0.04
C GLN A 195 5.57 7.15 -1.24
N PHE A 196 6.63 6.89 -2.01
CA PHE A 196 7.03 7.75 -3.13
C PHE A 196 6.78 7.12 -4.50
N ASN A 197 6.61 5.78 -4.57
CA ASN A 197 6.16 5.09 -5.77
C ASN A 197 5.35 3.81 -5.43
N PRO A 198 4.17 3.97 -4.80
CA PRO A 198 3.34 2.84 -4.39
C PRO A 198 2.93 1.93 -5.56
N SER A 199 2.85 2.47 -6.78
CA SER A 199 2.52 1.69 -7.98
C SER A 199 3.56 0.63 -8.36
N ALA A 200 4.77 0.73 -7.81
CA ALA A 200 5.83 -0.26 -8.00
C ALA A 200 5.90 -1.29 -6.86
N ILE A 201 5.02 -1.23 -5.86
CA ILE A 201 4.93 -2.25 -4.81
C ILE A 201 4.10 -3.42 -5.34
N LEU A 202 4.71 -4.61 -5.33
CA LEU A 202 4.06 -5.86 -5.70
C LEU A 202 3.14 -6.34 -4.57
N PRO A 203 2.15 -7.22 -4.85
CA PRO A 203 1.25 -7.74 -3.83
C PRO A 203 1.93 -8.42 -2.63
N ASN A 204 3.16 -8.92 -2.81
CA ASN A 204 3.97 -9.52 -1.75
C ASN A 204 4.75 -8.49 -0.90
N GLY A 205 4.56 -7.19 -1.16
CA GLY A 205 5.19 -6.08 -0.44
C GLY A 205 6.57 -5.67 -0.95
N ASN A 206 7.17 -6.42 -1.88
CA ASN A 206 8.46 -6.05 -2.47
C ASN A 206 8.31 -4.98 -3.55
N TYR A 207 9.40 -4.29 -3.83
CA TYR A 207 9.46 -3.25 -4.86
C TYR A 207 9.92 -3.84 -6.19
N ASN A 208 9.23 -3.43 -7.25
CA ASN A 208 9.53 -3.83 -8.62
C ASN A 208 10.51 -2.85 -9.27
N HIS A 209 11.78 -3.24 -9.40
CA HIS A 209 12.81 -2.45 -10.07
C HIS A 209 12.77 -2.61 -11.59
N GLN A 210 12.94 -1.48 -12.29
CA GLN A 210 12.92 -1.39 -13.76
C GLN A 210 14.25 -0.84 -14.29
N HIS A 211 14.54 -1.09 -15.55
CA HIS A 211 15.72 -0.61 -16.29
C HIS A 211 17.06 -0.78 -15.54
N MET A 212 17.15 -1.80 -14.69
CA MET A 212 18.31 -2.00 -13.80
C MET A 212 19.53 -2.36 -14.64
N LEU A 213 20.60 -1.59 -14.54
CA LEU A 213 21.85 -1.89 -15.24
C LEU A 213 22.40 -3.23 -14.75
N ARG A 214 22.59 -4.17 -15.66
CA ARG A 214 23.15 -5.50 -15.38
C ARG A 214 24.55 -5.68 -15.95
N HIS A 215 24.82 -5.15 -17.14
CA HIS A 215 26.13 -5.25 -17.76
C HIS A 215 26.38 -4.15 -18.81
N LEU A 216 27.65 -3.87 -19.10
CA LEU A 216 28.07 -3.02 -20.22
C LEU A 216 28.96 -3.85 -21.15
N VAL A 217 28.38 -4.31 -22.27
CA VAL A 217 28.99 -5.28 -23.20
C VAL A 217 30.26 -4.71 -23.84
N THR A 218 30.28 -3.40 -24.08
CA THR A 218 31.42 -2.65 -24.61
C THR A 218 32.35 -2.10 -23.52
N GLY A 219 32.12 -2.45 -22.24
CA GLY A 219 32.75 -1.80 -21.09
C GLY A 219 32.16 -0.42 -20.79
N GLN A 220 32.56 0.17 -19.65
CA GLN A 220 31.88 1.37 -19.11
C GLN A 220 32.03 2.66 -19.94
N TRP A 221 33.01 2.70 -20.83
CA TRP A 221 33.32 3.86 -21.68
C TRP A 221 33.08 3.59 -23.17
N GLY A 222 32.56 2.41 -23.50
CA GLY A 222 32.24 2.05 -24.87
C GLY A 222 33.44 1.64 -25.73
N GLU A 223 33.15 1.29 -26.98
CA GLU A 223 34.13 1.04 -28.04
C GLU A 223 34.22 2.25 -28.96
N THR A 224 35.43 2.65 -29.33
CA THR A 224 35.63 3.79 -30.25
C THR A 224 35.21 3.46 -31.69
N ILE A 225 34.38 4.32 -32.29
CA ILE A 225 34.06 4.30 -33.71
C ILE A 225 35.26 4.85 -34.49
N MET A 226 35.98 3.96 -35.17
CA MET A 226 37.09 4.35 -36.04
C MET A 226 36.57 4.98 -37.34
N ASN A 227 36.96 6.22 -37.61
CA ASN A 227 36.53 7.06 -38.74
C ASN A 227 35.05 7.51 -38.64
N PRO A 228 34.75 8.57 -37.86
CA PRO A 228 33.38 9.01 -37.57
C PRO A 228 32.74 9.75 -38.77
N SER A 229 32.39 9.01 -39.82
CA SER A 229 31.75 9.55 -41.01
C SER A 229 30.89 8.49 -41.72
N GLY A 230 29.70 8.87 -42.18
CA GLY A 230 28.80 7.98 -42.93
C GLY A 230 28.21 6.87 -42.07
N PHE A 231 28.03 5.69 -42.66
CA PHE A 231 27.46 4.51 -42.02
C PHE A 231 28.53 3.69 -41.27
N TRP A 232 28.20 3.23 -40.07
CA TRP A 232 29.00 2.34 -39.25
C TRP A 232 28.13 1.19 -38.70
N THR A 233 28.69 -0.01 -38.59
CA THR A 233 28.02 -1.14 -37.95
C THR A 233 29.01 -2.07 -37.26
N ASN A 234 28.59 -2.69 -36.17
CA ASN A 234 29.32 -3.78 -35.52
C ASN A 234 28.34 -4.76 -34.85
N THR A 235 28.84 -5.96 -34.56
CA THR A 235 28.08 -6.99 -33.82
C THR A 235 28.79 -7.34 -32.52
N TYR A 236 28.06 -7.27 -31.42
CA TYR A 236 28.52 -7.65 -30.09
C TYR A 236 27.87 -8.94 -29.65
N THR A 237 28.60 -9.75 -28.89
CA THR A 237 28.05 -10.94 -28.24
C THR A 237 28.39 -10.97 -26.77
N TYR A 238 27.48 -11.54 -25.97
CA TYR A 238 27.66 -11.70 -24.54
C TYR A 238 26.95 -12.96 -24.05
N ASN A 239 27.67 -13.84 -23.35
CA ASN A 239 27.04 -14.98 -22.67
C ASN A 239 26.48 -14.50 -21.33
N ILE A 240 25.14 -14.40 -21.25
CA ILE A 240 24.45 -13.94 -20.05
C ILE A 240 24.57 -15.03 -18.97
N PRO A 241 25.22 -14.75 -17.81
CA PRO A 241 25.32 -15.72 -16.74
C PRO A 241 23.96 -15.99 -16.10
N ASN A 242 23.85 -17.01 -15.24
CA ASN A 242 22.59 -17.33 -14.56
C ASN A 242 22.14 -16.21 -13.62
N ASP A 243 23.09 -15.59 -12.93
CA ASP A 243 22.86 -14.51 -11.97
C ASP A 243 23.99 -13.48 -12.01
N LEU A 244 23.72 -12.31 -11.45
CA LEU A 244 24.70 -11.30 -11.05
C LEU A 244 24.58 -11.13 -9.54
N ASN A 245 25.63 -11.45 -8.79
CA ASN A 245 25.64 -11.37 -7.32
C ASN A 245 24.44 -12.08 -6.66
N SER A 246 24.09 -13.28 -7.14
CA SER A 246 22.91 -14.05 -6.69
C SER A 246 21.55 -13.45 -7.03
N VAL A 247 21.51 -12.45 -7.92
CA VAL A 247 20.28 -11.90 -8.51
C VAL A 247 20.12 -12.47 -9.91
N VAL A 248 19.08 -13.29 -10.10
CA VAL A 248 18.88 -14.06 -11.34
C VAL A 248 18.67 -13.13 -12.54
N TYR A 249 19.21 -13.54 -13.69
CA TYR A 249 18.86 -12.96 -14.98
C TYR A 249 17.61 -13.65 -15.52
N ASP A 250 16.51 -12.90 -15.58
CA ASP A 250 15.31 -13.31 -16.30
C ASP A 250 15.43 -12.83 -17.74
N LEU A 251 15.67 -13.76 -18.66
CA LEU A 251 15.97 -13.45 -20.06
C LEU A 251 14.84 -12.69 -20.75
N PHE A 252 13.59 -12.96 -20.38
CA PHE A 252 12.42 -12.36 -21.03
C PHE A 252 12.11 -10.95 -20.53
N ASN A 253 12.75 -10.55 -19.43
CA ASN A 253 12.69 -9.21 -18.87
C ASN A 253 13.96 -8.39 -19.14
N LEU A 254 14.83 -8.83 -20.06
CA LEU A 254 16.02 -8.07 -20.46
C LEU A 254 15.70 -7.02 -21.53
N GLU A 255 16.43 -5.92 -21.47
CA GLU A 255 16.45 -4.87 -22.48
C GLU A 255 17.90 -4.54 -22.85
N VAL A 256 18.10 -4.01 -24.05
CA VAL A 256 19.41 -3.53 -24.49
C VAL A 256 19.31 -2.07 -24.85
N ALA A 257 20.04 -1.22 -24.14
CA ALA A 257 20.21 0.18 -24.48
C ALA A 257 21.52 0.38 -25.24
N VAL A 258 21.48 1.20 -26.29
CA VAL A 258 22.68 1.61 -27.03
C VAL A 258 22.78 3.12 -27.07
N PHE A 259 23.99 3.66 -26.97
CA PHE A 259 24.21 5.11 -27.09
C PHE A 259 25.62 5.45 -27.55
N VAL A 260 25.78 6.62 -28.15
CA VAL A 260 27.08 7.13 -28.59
C VAL A 260 27.47 8.34 -27.76
N ALA A 261 28.62 8.28 -27.12
CA ALA A 261 29.19 9.38 -26.34
C ALA A 261 30.43 9.98 -27.01
N GLU A 262 30.64 11.28 -26.83
CA GLU A 262 31.91 11.96 -27.02
C GLU A 262 32.84 11.65 -25.84
N GLY A 263 33.84 10.81 -26.08
CA GLY A 263 34.70 10.30 -25.03
C GLY A 263 33.90 9.56 -23.96
N GLN A 264 33.88 10.10 -22.75
CA GLN A 264 33.17 9.53 -21.59
C GLN A 264 32.02 10.44 -21.10
N GLN A 265 31.85 11.60 -21.73
CA GLN A 265 30.96 12.66 -21.27
C GLN A 265 29.75 12.74 -22.19
N GLU A 266 29.66 13.74 -23.05
CA GLU A 266 28.44 14.09 -23.80
C GLU A 266 27.88 12.92 -24.63
N ILE A 267 26.69 12.45 -24.28
CA ILE A 267 25.94 11.46 -25.06
C ILE A 267 25.18 12.19 -26.16
N ILE A 268 25.50 11.86 -27.40
CA ILE A 268 24.95 12.54 -28.57
C ILE A 268 23.62 11.94 -28.98
N ASN A 269 23.47 10.62 -28.93
CA ASN A 269 22.20 9.97 -29.19
C ASN A 269 22.15 8.59 -28.54
N GLY A 270 20.95 8.05 -28.35
CA GLY A 270 20.73 6.73 -27.79
C GLY A 270 19.41 6.10 -28.22
N ASN A 271 19.30 4.79 -28.09
CA ASN A 271 18.13 4.02 -28.51
C ASN A 271 17.99 2.73 -27.68
N LEU A 272 16.76 2.26 -27.49
CA LEU A 272 16.48 0.90 -26.99
C LEU A 272 16.41 -0.05 -28.17
N ALA A 273 17.23 -1.09 -28.17
CA ALA A 273 17.29 -2.08 -29.23
C ALA A 273 15.98 -2.89 -29.31
N SER A 274 15.54 -3.21 -30.52
CA SER A 274 14.50 -4.23 -30.69
C SER A 274 15.04 -5.59 -30.26
N LEU A 275 14.41 -6.25 -29.29
CA LEU A 275 14.85 -7.56 -28.79
C LEU A 275 13.97 -8.70 -29.31
N SER A 276 14.62 -9.76 -29.76
CA SER A 276 13.98 -11.01 -30.18
C SER A 276 14.56 -12.21 -29.44
N PHE A 277 13.84 -13.33 -29.45
CA PHE A 277 14.26 -14.55 -28.78
C PHE A 277 14.35 -15.71 -29.77
N ILE A 278 15.44 -16.46 -29.69
CA ILE A 278 15.67 -17.66 -30.47
C ILE A 278 15.39 -18.84 -29.54
N THR A 279 14.34 -19.61 -29.86
CA THR A 279 13.94 -20.79 -29.11
C THR A 279 14.53 -22.07 -29.70
N PRO A 280 14.65 -23.16 -28.90
CA PRO A 280 14.98 -24.48 -29.42
C PRO A 280 14.00 -24.93 -30.51
N PRO A 281 14.44 -25.77 -31.45
CA PRO A 281 13.54 -26.42 -32.39
C PRO A 281 12.37 -27.09 -31.67
N GLY A 282 11.14 -26.73 -32.07
CA GLY A 282 9.91 -27.26 -31.48
C GLY A 282 9.38 -26.53 -30.26
N MET A 283 10.05 -25.47 -29.77
CA MET A 283 9.54 -24.61 -28.70
C MET A 283 8.96 -23.31 -29.26
N ASN A 284 7.83 -22.88 -28.72
CA ASN A 284 7.14 -21.65 -29.08
C ASN A 284 7.02 -20.73 -27.88
N LEU A 285 7.18 -19.43 -28.12
CA LEU A 285 6.92 -18.40 -27.13
C LEU A 285 5.43 -18.09 -27.09
N VAL A 286 4.89 -17.94 -25.90
CA VAL A 286 3.48 -17.65 -25.63
C VAL A 286 3.37 -16.61 -24.52
N ASP A 287 2.20 -16.00 -24.40
CA ASP A 287 1.82 -15.05 -23.36
C ASP A 287 0.47 -15.49 -22.79
N LEU A 288 0.48 -16.02 -21.56
CA LEU A 288 -0.71 -16.35 -20.80
C LEU A 288 -0.86 -15.39 -19.62
N SER A 289 -1.92 -14.59 -19.62
CA SER A 289 -2.22 -13.71 -18.49
C SER A 289 -3.33 -14.27 -17.59
N SER A 290 -3.31 -13.95 -16.31
CA SER A 290 -4.38 -14.30 -15.37
C SER A 290 -5.19 -13.11 -14.87
N ASN A 291 -6.45 -13.37 -14.56
CA ASN A 291 -7.38 -12.49 -13.85
C ASN A 291 -8.36 -13.38 -13.06
N SER A 292 -9.32 -12.81 -12.35
CA SER A 292 -10.39 -13.55 -11.68
C SER A 292 -11.71 -12.80 -11.77
N ASN A 293 -12.78 -13.54 -12.01
CA ASN A 293 -14.17 -13.08 -11.83
C ASN A 293 -14.82 -13.73 -10.60
N MET A 294 -14.02 -14.24 -9.67
CA MET A 294 -14.50 -14.85 -8.43
C MET A 294 -15.43 -13.87 -7.70
N SER A 295 -16.60 -14.35 -7.31
CA SER A 295 -17.49 -13.59 -6.45
C SER A 295 -16.87 -13.45 -5.06
N MET A 296 -16.63 -12.22 -4.64
CA MET A 296 -16.19 -11.92 -3.28
C MET A 296 -17.32 -12.20 -2.28
N PRO A 297 -16.99 -12.64 -1.05
CA PRO A 297 -17.94 -12.66 0.05
C PRO A 297 -18.64 -11.31 0.24
N VAL A 298 -19.96 -11.31 0.47
CA VAL A 298 -20.75 -10.08 0.65
C VAL A 298 -21.09 -9.80 2.11
N SER A 299 -20.83 -10.77 2.98
CA SER A 299 -21.06 -10.75 4.42
C SER A 299 -19.87 -11.40 5.14
N TYR A 300 -19.61 -11.04 6.40
CA TYR A 300 -18.52 -11.66 7.16
C TYR A 300 -18.74 -13.17 7.39
N CYS A 301 -19.99 -13.63 7.43
CA CYS A 301 -20.29 -15.04 7.63
C CYS A 301 -20.21 -15.87 6.34
N ASP A 302 -19.99 -15.24 5.18
CA ASP A 302 -19.83 -15.91 3.89
C ASP A 302 -18.41 -16.50 3.78
N ASN A 303 -18.17 -17.57 4.54
CA ASN A 303 -16.87 -18.23 4.60
C ASN A 303 -16.69 -19.33 3.55
N SER A 304 -17.59 -19.44 2.58
CA SER A 304 -17.56 -20.45 1.52
C SER A 304 -17.28 -19.79 0.18
N VAL A 305 -16.10 -20.05 -0.38
CA VAL A 305 -15.63 -19.40 -1.61
C VAL A 305 -15.32 -20.48 -2.64
N THR A 306 -15.67 -20.23 -3.91
CA THR A 306 -15.24 -21.04 -5.05
C THR A 306 -14.14 -20.28 -5.79
N PRO A 307 -12.85 -20.59 -5.56
CA PRO A 307 -11.77 -19.90 -6.25
C PRO A 307 -11.89 -20.10 -7.75
N GLU A 308 -11.67 -19.04 -8.51
CA GLU A 308 -11.81 -19.06 -9.96
C GLU A 308 -10.73 -18.20 -10.60
N ILE A 309 -10.10 -18.71 -11.65
CA ILE A 309 -9.11 -17.99 -12.44
C ILE A 309 -9.57 -17.90 -13.89
N THR A 310 -9.52 -16.71 -14.46
CA THR A 310 -9.70 -16.45 -15.88
C THR A 310 -8.33 -16.31 -16.52
N VAL A 311 -8.03 -17.19 -17.49
CA VAL A 311 -6.77 -17.19 -18.25
C VAL A 311 -7.05 -16.64 -19.64
N SER A 312 -6.20 -15.73 -20.12
CA SER A 312 -6.24 -15.21 -21.49
C SER A 312 -5.00 -15.65 -22.26
N ASN A 313 -5.19 -16.11 -23.50
CA ASN A 313 -4.10 -16.40 -24.42
C ASN A 313 -3.83 -15.18 -25.29
N ASN A 314 -2.83 -14.38 -24.93
CA ASN A 314 -2.45 -13.18 -25.67
C ASN A 314 -1.51 -13.48 -26.85
N SER A 315 -1.18 -14.77 -27.06
CA SER A 315 -0.31 -15.25 -28.12
C SER A 315 -1.00 -15.30 -29.48
N GLN A 316 -0.20 -15.54 -30.53
CA GLN A 316 -0.70 -15.82 -31.89
C GLN A 316 -0.91 -17.32 -32.17
N LEU A 317 -0.72 -18.19 -31.17
CA LEU A 317 -0.77 -19.64 -31.27
C LEU A 317 -1.80 -20.22 -30.30
N THR A 318 -2.33 -21.39 -30.62
CA THR A 318 -3.12 -22.18 -29.66
C THR A 318 -2.21 -22.71 -28.55
N VAL A 319 -2.64 -22.55 -27.29
CA VAL A 319 -1.95 -23.11 -26.11
C VAL A 319 -2.86 -24.17 -25.49
N ASP A 320 -2.67 -25.43 -25.88
CA ASP A 320 -3.60 -26.50 -25.52
C ASP A 320 -3.47 -26.99 -24.07
N THR A 321 -2.33 -26.72 -23.43
CA THR A 321 -1.99 -27.26 -22.11
C THR A 321 -1.28 -26.21 -21.27
N PHE A 322 -1.83 -25.93 -20.09
CA PHE A 322 -1.26 -24.99 -19.11
C PHE A 322 -1.62 -25.43 -17.68
N GLU A 323 -0.93 -24.89 -16.68
CA GLU A 323 -1.24 -25.10 -15.27
C GLU A 323 -1.78 -23.81 -14.67
N VAL A 324 -2.83 -23.93 -13.87
CA VAL A 324 -3.32 -22.85 -13.02
C VAL A 324 -3.23 -23.24 -11.57
N ASN A 325 -3.05 -22.27 -10.68
CA ASN A 325 -3.12 -22.48 -9.25
C ASN A 325 -3.78 -21.31 -8.53
N TYR A 326 -4.28 -21.58 -7.33
CA TYR A 326 -4.60 -20.56 -6.35
C TYR A 326 -3.89 -20.82 -5.03
N THR A 327 -3.66 -19.75 -4.26
CA THR A 327 -3.14 -19.77 -2.90
C THR A 327 -4.05 -18.93 -2.01
N LEU A 328 -4.63 -19.54 -0.98
CA LEU A 328 -5.34 -18.82 0.07
C LEU A 328 -4.33 -18.34 1.12
N ASN A 329 -4.23 -17.03 1.31
CA ASN A 329 -3.28 -16.38 2.21
C ASN A 329 -1.84 -16.83 1.91
N SER A 330 -1.18 -17.48 2.87
CA SER A 330 0.18 -18.03 2.73
C SER A 330 0.19 -19.57 2.76
N ASN A 331 -0.94 -20.21 2.46
CA ASN A 331 -1.04 -21.67 2.41
C ASN A 331 -0.28 -22.25 1.21
N GLN A 332 -0.21 -23.57 1.13
CA GLN A 332 0.33 -24.23 -0.06
C GLN A 332 -0.59 -24.01 -1.26
N ALA A 333 0.00 -23.74 -2.42
CA ALA A 333 -0.74 -23.57 -3.67
C ALA A 333 -1.48 -24.86 -4.07
N VAL A 334 -2.70 -24.69 -4.56
CA VAL A 334 -3.52 -25.78 -5.12
C VAL A 334 -3.50 -25.63 -6.63
N SER A 335 -2.78 -26.54 -7.31
CA SER A 335 -2.62 -26.55 -8.76
C SER A 335 -3.60 -27.47 -9.48
N GLN A 336 -3.92 -27.11 -10.72
CA GLN A 336 -4.65 -27.93 -11.67
C GLN A 336 -4.03 -27.76 -13.07
N THR A 337 -3.69 -28.87 -13.72
CA THR A 337 -3.36 -28.87 -15.15
C THR A 337 -4.64 -28.83 -15.98
N VAL A 338 -4.68 -27.93 -16.96
CA VAL A 338 -5.79 -27.72 -17.88
C VAL A 338 -5.36 -28.16 -19.27
N TYR A 339 -6.22 -28.94 -19.91
CA TYR A 339 -6.08 -29.28 -21.33
C TYR A 339 -7.31 -28.78 -22.08
N ASP A 340 -7.12 -27.80 -22.96
CA ASP A 340 -8.15 -27.23 -23.82
C ASP A 340 -7.59 -27.05 -25.25
N PRO A 341 -7.84 -28.00 -26.17
CA PRO A 341 -7.33 -27.91 -27.54
C PRO A 341 -7.96 -26.77 -28.36
N ASN A 342 -9.00 -26.10 -27.83
CA ASN A 342 -9.65 -24.96 -28.49
C ASN A 342 -9.22 -23.61 -27.90
N PHE A 343 -8.22 -23.58 -27.01
CA PHE A 343 -7.69 -22.34 -26.44
C PHE A 343 -6.78 -21.60 -27.43
N VAL A 344 -7.42 -21.11 -28.50
CA VAL A 344 -6.81 -20.41 -29.64
C VAL A 344 -6.34 -19.00 -29.26
N ALA A 345 -5.59 -18.37 -30.17
CA ALA A 345 -5.12 -16.99 -30.03
C ALA A 345 -6.24 -16.01 -29.67
N GLY A 346 -6.02 -15.17 -28.66
CA GLY A 346 -6.96 -14.16 -28.16
C GLY A 346 -8.13 -14.71 -27.36
N ALA A 347 -8.24 -16.03 -27.16
CA ALA A 347 -9.31 -16.63 -26.38
C ALA A 347 -9.09 -16.43 -24.88
N THR A 348 -10.20 -16.45 -24.13
CA THR A 348 -10.20 -16.51 -22.66
C THR A 348 -10.90 -17.78 -22.21
N THR A 349 -10.39 -18.41 -21.15
CA THR A 349 -11.04 -19.55 -20.50
C THR A 349 -11.06 -19.33 -19.00
N THR A 350 -12.05 -19.91 -18.32
CA THR A 350 -12.22 -19.76 -16.87
C THR A 350 -12.20 -21.14 -16.23
N VAL A 351 -11.38 -21.26 -15.18
CA VAL A 351 -11.16 -22.51 -14.46
C VAL A 351 -11.60 -22.29 -13.02
N SER A 352 -12.65 -23.00 -12.62
CA SER A 352 -13.15 -22.98 -11.24
C SER A 352 -12.54 -24.15 -10.47
N PHE A 353 -12.04 -23.87 -9.27
CA PHE A 353 -11.57 -24.88 -8.31
C PHE A 353 -12.73 -25.37 -7.44
N PRO A 354 -12.57 -26.48 -6.70
CA PRO A 354 -13.56 -26.87 -5.69
C PRO A 354 -13.79 -25.76 -4.65
N THR A 355 -15.04 -25.63 -4.20
CA THR A 355 -15.40 -24.71 -3.11
C THR A 355 -14.61 -25.04 -1.84
N ILE A 356 -14.09 -24.01 -1.19
CA ILE A 356 -13.33 -24.09 0.06
C ILE A 356 -14.00 -23.29 1.16
N THR A 357 -13.70 -23.67 2.41
CA THR A 357 -14.01 -22.87 3.58
C THR A 357 -12.82 -21.98 3.92
N VAL A 358 -13.07 -20.67 4.03
CA VAL A 358 -12.10 -19.64 4.38
C VAL A 358 -12.08 -19.46 5.91
N PRO A 359 -10.91 -19.39 6.57
CA PRO A 359 -10.83 -19.16 8.01
C PRO A 359 -11.27 -17.75 8.38
N SER A 360 -11.76 -17.54 9.61
CA SER A 360 -12.03 -16.19 10.13
C SER A 360 -10.77 -15.31 10.13
N GLY A 361 -10.94 -14.02 9.90
CA GLY A 361 -9.85 -13.05 9.79
C GLY A 361 -9.81 -12.35 8.44
N ASN A 362 -8.72 -11.63 8.21
CA ASN A 362 -8.43 -11.03 6.91
C ASN A 362 -7.83 -12.09 5.97
N ASN A 363 -8.37 -12.18 4.77
CA ASN A 363 -8.02 -13.18 3.79
C ASN A 363 -7.76 -12.56 2.41
N THR A 364 -6.91 -13.22 1.63
CA THR A 364 -6.61 -12.90 0.22
C THR A 364 -6.47 -14.20 -0.56
N ILE A 365 -6.90 -14.22 -1.82
CA ILE A 365 -6.65 -15.34 -2.73
C ILE A 365 -5.80 -14.84 -3.91
N SER A 366 -4.64 -15.47 -4.08
CA SER A 366 -3.73 -15.20 -5.20
C SER A 366 -3.82 -16.33 -6.21
N TYR A 367 -3.76 -15.99 -7.50
CA TYR A 367 -3.87 -16.89 -8.64
C TYR A 367 -2.63 -16.78 -9.51
N ASN A 368 -2.29 -17.88 -10.17
CA ASN A 368 -1.21 -17.89 -11.15
C ASN A 368 -1.51 -18.85 -12.31
N VAL A 369 -1.02 -18.51 -13.50
CA VAL A 369 -0.98 -19.38 -14.68
C VAL A 369 0.46 -19.61 -15.13
N SER A 370 0.77 -20.82 -15.59
CA SER A 370 2.08 -21.15 -16.13
C SER A 370 1.99 -22.21 -17.23
N THR A 371 3.01 -22.27 -18.09
CA THR A 371 3.19 -23.38 -19.03
C THR A 371 3.62 -24.66 -18.30
N VAL A 372 3.19 -25.82 -18.79
CA VAL A 372 3.54 -27.11 -18.17
C VAL A 372 4.87 -27.62 -18.71
N SER A 373 5.73 -28.12 -17.82
CA SER A 373 6.99 -28.78 -18.19
C SER A 373 6.75 -29.97 -19.12
N GLY A 374 7.51 -30.04 -20.22
CA GLY A 374 7.36 -31.07 -21.26
C GLY A 374 6.41 -30.69 -22.40
N THR A 375 5.78 -29.53 -22.35
CA THR A 375 5.05 -28.94 -23.49
C THR A 375 6.01 -28.16 -24.42
N SER A 376 5.53 -27.80 -25.62
CA SER A 376 6.26 -26.99 -26.59
C SER A 376 6.11 -25.47 -26.36
N PHE A 377 5.80 -25.04 -25.14
CA PHE A 377 5.48 -23.65 -24.81
C PHE A 377 6.43 -23.09 -23.75
N ILE A 378 6.83 -21.83 -23.93
CA ILE A 378 7.53 -21.03 -22.93
C ILE A 378 6.77 -19.72 -22.82
N ASP A 379 6.30 -19.41 -21.61
CA ASP A 379 5.71 -18.09 -21.35
C ASP A 379 6.81 -17.04 -21.27
N ASN A 380 6.77 -16.06 -22.18
CA ASN A 380 7.76 -15.00 -22.27
C ASN A 380 7.29 -13.66 -21.71
N VAL A 381 6.12 -13.60 -21.07
CA VAL A 381 5.54 -12.39 -20.48
C VAL A 381 5.06 -12.66 -19.05
N SER A 382 5.88 -13.34 -18.26
CA SER A 382 5.58 -13.82 -16.90
C SER A 382 4.99 -12.79 -15.92
N SER A 383 5.22 -11.49 -16.16
CA SER A 383 4.73 -10.39 -15.31
C SER A 383 3.20 -10.26 -15.23
N ASN A 384 2.46 -10.82 -16.19
CA ASN A 384 0.99 -10.77 -16.22
C ASN A 384 0.33 -12.10 -15.81
N ASN A 385 1.14 -13.08 -15.39
CA ASN A 385 0.69 -14.43 -15.08
C ASN A 385 0.06 -14.55 -13.69
N SER A 386 0.19 -13.53 -12.84
CA SER A 386 -0.35 -13.53 -11.48
C SER A 386 -1.42 -12.47 -11.28
N PHE A 387 -2.41 -12.80 -10.45
CA PHE A 387 -3.48 -11.92 -10.02
C PHE A 387 -3.77 -12.18 -8.54
N SER A 388 -4.13 -11.15 -7.78
CA SER A 388 -4.56 -11.32 -6.39
C SER A 388 -5.88 -10.61 -6.17
N SER A 389 -6.78 -11.26 -5.43
CA SER A 389 -8.03 -10.64 -5.01
C SER A 389 -7.76 -9.43 -4.11
N ALA A 390 -8.75 -8.55 -3.98
CA ALA A 390 -8.77 -7.65 -2.83
C ALA A 390 -8.77 -8.48 -1.52
N SER A 391 -8.28 -7.89 -0.43
CA SER A 391 -8.47 -8.49 0.88
C SER A 391 -9.93 -8.47 1.28
N PHE A 392 -10.36 -9.47 2.03
CA PHE A 392 -11.72 -9.59 2.52
C PHE A 392 -11.71 -10.22 3.91
N ASN A 393 -12.66 -9.81 4.74
CA ASN A 393 -12.77 -10.32 6.09
C ASN A 393 -13.87 -11.37 6.19
N THR A 394 -13.63 -12.38 7.01
CA THR A 394 -14.64 -13.37 7.39
C THR A 394 -14.66 -13.52 8.91
N LEU A 395 -15.83 -13.81 9.46
CA LEU A 395 -16.09 -14.11 10.87
C LEU A 395 -16.62 -15.53 11.00
N SER A 396 -16.63 -16.05 12.22
CA SER A 396 -17.28 -17.33 12.49
C SER A 396 -18.77 -17.25 12.13
N PRO A 397 -19.34 -18.15 11.32
CA PRO A 397 -20.78 -18.19 11.04
C PRO A 397 -21.59 -18.74 12.22
N VAL A 398 -20.94 -19.09 13.33
CA VAL A 398 -21.56 -19.59 14.55
C VAL A 398 -21.23 -18.63 15.69
N ALA A 399 -22.24 -18.26 16.47
CA ALA A 399 -22.04 -17.44 17.66
C ALA A 399 -21.10 -18.13 18.66
N PHE A 400 -20.11 -17.40 19.16
CA PHE A 400 -19.08 -17.99 20.01
C PHE A 400 -19.50 -18.07 21.49
N ALA A 401 -20.43 -17.20 21.91
CA ALA A 401 -20.91 -17.14 23.28
C ALA A 401 -22.26 -16.41 23.39
N ASN A 402 -22.83 -16.38 24.59
CA ASN A 402 -24.00 -15.57 24.95
C ASN A 402 -23.63 -14.29 25.72
N THR A 403 -22.38 -14.22 26.20
CA THR A 403 -21.79 -13.10 26.93
C THR A 403 -20.32 -13.03 26.56
N HIS A 404 -19.71 -11.86 26.68
CA HIS A 404 -18.30 -11.67 26.38
C HIS A 404 -17.67 -10.63 27.32
N SER A 405 -16.42 -10.86 27.67
CA SER A 405 -15.59 -9.89 28.38
C SER A 405 -14.22 -9.87 27.70
N GLU A 406 -13.73 -8.68 27.40
CA GLU A 406 -12.43 -8.45 26.76
C GLU A 406 -11.70 -7.29 27.46
N GLY A 407 -10.47 -7.57 27.90
CA GLY A 407 -9.59 -6.63 28.59
C GLY A 407 -8.17 -6.57 28.00
N PHE A 408 -7.94 -7.25 26.87
CA PHE A 408 -6.73 -7.24 26.04
C PHE A 408 -5.41 -7.72 26.69
N ASP A 409 -5.43 -8.14 27.96
CA ASP A 409 -4.23 -8.47 28.74
C ASP A 409 -3.43 -9.69 28.27
N ASN A 410 -4.07 -10.59 27.53
CA ASN A 410 -3.44 -11.83 27.07
C ASN A 410 -2.88 -11.75 25.66
N TYR A 411 -2.85 -10.54 25.07
CA TYR A 411 -2.34 -10.32 23.72
C TYR A 411 -0.98 -9.63 23.74
N ALA A 412 -0.19 -9.95 22.72
CA ALA A 412 1.07 -9.27 22.49
C ALA A 412 0.82 -7.84 21.99
N LEU A 413 1.83 -7.00 22.16
CA LEU A 413 1.84 -5.68 21.56
C LEU A 413 1.56 -5.75 20.05
N ALA A 414 0.73 -4.83 19.57
CA ALA A 414 0.32 -4.70 18.17
C ALA A 414 -0.49 -5.88 17.62
N THR A 415 -1.06 -6.73 18.48
CA THR A 415 -2.12 -7.67 18.04
C THR A 415 -3.29 -6.86 17.44
N PRO A 416 -3.65 -7.08 16.15
CA PRO A 416 -4.67 -6.26 15.48
C PRO A 416 -6.06 -6.45 16.05
N ALA A 417 -6.43 -7.67 16.46
CA ALA A 417 -7.72 -7.97 17.09
C ALA A 417 -7.62 -9.24 17.96
N PRO A 418 -8.49 -9.39 18.96
CA PRO A 418 -8.76 -10.65 19.65
C PRO A 418 -9.05 -11.83 18.70
N SER A 419 -8.92 -13.07 19.19
CA SER A 419 -9.17 -14.26 18.35
C SER A 419 -10.62 -14.43 17.89
N ASN A 420 -11.56 -13.79 18.57
CA ASN A 420 -12.99 -13.76 18.28
C ASN A 420 -13.42 -12.42 17.68
N ALA A 421 -12.51 -11.73 17.00
CA ALA A 421 -12.76 -10.45 16.37
C ALA A 421 -11.85 -10.24 15.16
N ILE A 422 -12.20 -9.24 14.36
CA ILE A 422 -11.39 -8.74 13.25
C ILE A 422 -11.19 -7.24 13.41
N LEU A 423 -10.10 -6.75 12.82
CA LEU A 423 -9.87 -5.32 12.60
C LEU A 423 -10.16 -5.00 11.14
N GLU A 424 -11.00 -4.01 10.92
CA GLU A 424 -11.21 -3.39 9.62
C GLU A 424 -10.49 -2.05 9.55
N GLU A 425 -9.51 -1.97 8.67
CA GLU A 425 -8.70 -0.78 8.42
C GLU A 425 -8.23 -0.81 6.96
N GLN A 426 -8.36 0.30 6.23
CA GLN A 426 -8.15 0.37 4.78
C GLN A 426 -6.94 1.20 4.34
N ASN A 427 -6.28 1.92 5.26
CA ASN A 427 -5.31 2.97 4.94
C ASN A 427 -3.90 2.65 5.48
N GLY A 428 -3.70 1.48 6.09
CA GLY A 428 -2.45 1.08 6.75
C GLY A 428 -2.23 1.76 8.10
N ASN A 429 -3.28 2.26 8.72
CA ASN A 429 -3.20 2.96 10.00
C ASN A 429 -2.90 2.02 11.17
N TRP A 430 -2.13 2.49 12.16
CA TRP A 430 -1.85 1.67 13.33
C TRP A 430 -3.06 1.59 14.27
N VAL A 431 -3.58 0.37 14.44
CA VAL A 431 -4.64 0.02 15.39
C VAL A 431 -4.30 -1.34 16.00
N GLY A 432 -4.51 -1.49 17.31
CA GLY A 432 -4.31 -2.77 17.97
C GLY A 432 -4.07 -2.65 19.46
N VAL A 433 -3.71 -3.79 20.05
CA VAL A 433 -3.38 -3.88 21.47
C VAL A 433 -2.09 -3.12 21.77
N ILE A 434 -2.13 -2.29 22.80
CA ILE A 434 -0.98 -1.63 23.39
C ILE A 434 -0.65 -2.24 24.76
N ASP A 435 0.62 -2.26 25.10
CA ASP A 435 1.13 -2.74 26.39
C ASP A 435 2.00 -1.67 27.09
N PRO A 436 2.46 -1.91 28.34
CA PRO A 436 3.30 -0.99 29.09
C PRO A 436 4.69 -0.69 28.50
N THR A 437 5.09 -1.33 27.40
CA THR A 437 6.39 -1.09 26.75
C THR A 437 6.50 0.37 26.27
N TYR A 438 5.39 0.98 25.86
CA TYR A 438 5.36 2.38 25.41
C TYR A 438 5.38 3.43 26.53
N THR A 439 5.14 3.00 27.77
CA THR A 439 4.93 3.88 28.92
C THR A 439 5.96 3.63 30.03
N ASN A 440 7.12 3.07 29.67
CA ASN A 440 8.18 2.72 30.62
C ASN A 440 7.68 1.81 31.76
N GLY A 441 6.79 0.88 31.44
CA GLY A 441 6.24 -0.10 32.37
C GLY A 441 5.03 0.38 33.18
N GLN A 442 4.44 1.55 32.88
CA GLN A 442 3.17 1.96 33.50
C GLN A 442 1.98 1.28 32.81
N ALA A 443 1.05 0.76 33.59
CA ALA A 443 -0.18 0.16 33.06
C ALA A 443 -0.97 1.16 32.20
N VAL A 444 -1.42 0.72 31.02
CA VAL A 444 -2.23 1.53 30.09
C VAL A 444 -3.66 1.04 29.95
N GLY A 445 -4.05 -0.01 30.66
CA GLY A 445 -5.42 -0.49 30.71
C GLY A 445 -6.36 0.39 31.52
N GLY A 446 -7.64 0.04 31.49
CA GLY A 446 -8.76 0.74 32.09
C GLY A 446 -8.49 1.11 33.55
N PHE A 447 -8.51 2.41 33.85
CA PHE A 447 -8.20 2.96 35.18
C PHE A 447 -6.85 2.49 35.76
N GLY A 448 -5.92 2.03 34.91
CA GLY A 448 -4.62 1.47 35.31
C GLY A 448 -4.71 0.13 36.05
N ASN A 449 -5.84 -0.58 35.96
CA ASN A 449 -6.04 -1.87 36.63
C ASN A 449 -5.36 -3.03 35.89
N THR A 450 -5.27 -2.91 34.58
CA THR A 450 -4.80 -3.92 33.62
C THR A 450 -3.62 -3.36 32.83
N PRO A 451 -2.63 -4.19 32.45
CA PRO A 451 -1.47 -3.72 31.70
C PRO A 451 -1.83 -3.18 30.31
N ASN A 452 -2.80 -3.79 29.62
CA ASN A 452 -3.04 -3.55 28.20
C ASN A 452 -4.35 -2.81 27.94
N ALA A 453 -4.44 -2.20 26.75
CA ALA A 453 -5.68 -1.63 26.21
C ALA A 453 -5.70 -1.78 24.70
N TYR A 454 -6.84 -1.54 24.06
CA TYR A 454 -6.93 -1.44 22.61
C TYR A 454 -6.90 0.02 22.17
N ARG A 455 -6.09 0.34 21.15
CA ARG A 455 -5.81 1.72 20.75
C ARG A 455 -5.95 1.93 19.24
N TRP A 456 -6.64 3.02 18.89
CA TRP A 456 -6.52 3.66 17.59
C TRP A 456 -5.48 4.77 17.66
N ARG A 457 -4.37 4.62 16.92
CA ARG A 457 -3.31 5.63 16.91
C ARG A 457 -3.62 6.70 15.86
N PHE A 458 -4.50 7.61 16.23
CA PHE A 458 -4.98 8.72 15.41
C PHE A 458 -3.92 9.67 14.86
N GLY A 459 -2.68 9.62 15.37
CA GLY A 459 -1.55 10.31 14.73
C GLY A 459 -1.17 9.78 13.34
N ASP A 460 -1.60 8.55 12.99
CA ASP A 460 -1.35 7.94 11.68
C ASP A 460 -2.53 8.16 10.71
N PHE A 461 -3.71 8.49 11.23
CA PHE A 461 -4.96 8.68 10.47
C PHE A 461 -5.08 10.09 9.89
N ASN A 462 -5.64 10.21 8.69
CA ASN A 462 -6.18 11.48 8.19
C ASN A 462 -7.58 11.76 8.75
N ASN A 463 -7.97 13.04 8.82
CA ASN A 463 -9.32 13.41 9.24
C ASN A 463 -10.38 12.76 8.34
N GLY A 464 -11.36 12.10 8.95
CA GLY A 464 -12.42 11.34 8.28
C GLY A 464 -12.11 9.85 8.11
N GLU A 465 -10.87 9.42 8.31
CA GLU A 465 -10.54 8.00 8.32
C GLU A 465 -11.04 7.32 9.59
N GLU A 466 -11.26 6.01 9.48
CA GLU A 466 -11.90 5.20 10.50
C GLU A 466 -11.30 3.80 10.53
N ALA A 467 -11.41 3.14 11.67
CA ALA A 467 -11.14 1.72 11.79
C ALA A 467 -12.11 1.08 12.78
N ILE A 468 -12.42 -0.20 12.56
CA ILE A 468 -13.51 -0.88 13.26
C ILE A 468 -12.98 -2.18 13.86
N LEU A 469 -13.18 -2.36 15.16
CA LEU A 469 -13.02 -3.64 15.83
C LEU A 469 -14.37 -4.35 15.81
N VAL A 470 -14.48 -5.45 15.06
CA VAL A 470 -15.73 -6.22 14.89
C VAL A 470 -15.61 -7.56 15.60
N PHE A 471 -16.46 -7.82 16.58
CA PHE A 471 -16.50 -9.12 17.26
C PHE A 471 -17.31 -10.15 16.46
N ASP A 472 -16.93 -11.44 16.60
CA ASP A 472 -17.74 -12.59 16.22
C ASP A 472 -19.14 -12.50 16.87
N MET A 473 -20.10 -13.25 16.32
CA MET A 473 -21.48 -13.18 16.78
C MET A 473 -21.68 -13.66 18.21
N LEU A 474 -22.61 -13.02 18.91
CA LEU A 474 -23.16 -13.46 20.18
C LEU A 474 -24.60 -13.96 20.01
N ASP A 475 -24.96 -14.92 20.86
CA ASP A 475 -26.31 -15.50 20.92
C ASP A 475 -27.10 -14.88 22.08
N PHE A 476 -28.05 -14.00 21.74
CA PHE A 476 -28.98 -13.37 22.65
C PHE A 476 -30.37 -14.03 22.66
N SER A 477 -30.53 -15.22 22.04
CA SER A 477 -31.84 -15.85 21.86
C SER A 477 -32.52 -16.25 23.17
N SER A 478 -31.75 -16.32 24.26
CA SER A 478 -32.20 -16.73 25.58
C SER A 478 -31.93 -15.69 26.68
N SER A 479 -31.39 -14.51 26.34
CA SER A 479 -31.14 -13.42 27.27
C SER A 479 -32.12 -12.26 27.05
N THR A 480 -32.27 -11.42 28.08
CA THR A 480 -33.10 -10.20 28.04
C THR A 480 -32.39 -9.05 28.72
N ASN A 481 -32.68 -7.82 28.33
CA ASN A 481 -31.98 -6.61 28.78
C ASN A 481 -30.46 -6.72 28.53
N ASN A 482 -30.06 -7.21 27.35
CA ASN A 482 -28.63 -7.25 27.01
C ASN A 482 -28.06 -5.83 26.97
N GLU A 483 -26.82 -5.68 27.40
CA GLU A 483 -26.09 -4.41 27.42
C GLU A 483 -24.62 -4.64 27.05
N ILE A 484 -23.97 -3.59 26.55
CA ILE A 484 -22.51 -3.49 26.46
C ILE A 484 -22.02 -2.39 27.40
N SER A 485 -20.97 -2.68 28.15
CA SER A 485 -20.21 -1.69 28.91
C SER A 485 -18.76 -1.72 28.50
N LEU A 486 -18.10 -0.56 28.49
CA LEU A 486 -16.68 -0.42 28.20
C LEU A 486 -16.11 0.82 28.87
N SER A 487 -14.81 0.78 29.14
CA SER A 487 -14.00 1.93 29.54
C SER A 487 -13.36 2.56 28.29
N PHE A 488 -13.30 3.88 28.22
CA PHE A 488 -12.65 4.60 27.13
C PHE A 488 -11.76 5.74 27.64
N SER A 489 -10.79 6.12 26.82
CA SER A 489 -9.93 7.27 27.10
C SER A 489 -9.49 7.99 25.84
N HIS A 490 -9.40 9.31 25.92
CA HIS A 490 -9.02 10.18 24.82
C HIS A 490 -8.49 11.54 25.31
N ALA A 491 -7.56 12.12 24.54
CA ALA A 491 -7.04 13.46 24.77
C ALA A 491 -7.22 14.33 23.53
N ASN A 492 -7.65 15.58 23.73
CA ASN A 492 -7.68 16.54 22.66
C ASN A 492 -6.25 16.98 22.31
N ALA A 493 -5.92 17.00 21.02
CA ALA A 493 -4.63 17.52 20.54
C ALA A 493 -4.65 19.05 20.39
N ASN A 494 -5.82 19.64 20.23
CA ASN A 494 -5.99 21.08 20.07
C ASN A 494 -7.36 21.51 20.65
N SER A 495 -7.73 22.79 20.52
CA SER A 495 -8.99 23.32 21.07
C SER A 495 -10.25 22.86 20.32
N TRP A 496 -10.09 22.12 19.23
CA TRP A 496 -11.17 21.55 18.43
C TRP A 496 -10.97 20.05 18.29
N ASP A 497 -12.06 19.32 18.44
CA ASP A 497 -12.07 17.89 18.30
C ASP A 497 -13.43 17.42 17.78
N GLN A 498 -13.40 16.61 16.73
CA GLN A 498 -14.53 15.91 16.15
C GLN A 498 -14.27 14.40 16.07
N ASP A 499 -13.27 13.90 16.80
CA ASP A 499 -13.03 12.47 16.98
C ASP A 499 -14.31 11.82 17.53
N LYS A 500 -14.57 10.57 17.12
CA LYS A 500 -15.77 9.82 17.49
C LYS A 500 -15.42 8.42 17.93
N LEU A 501 -16.18 7.90 18.89
CA LEU A 501 -16.24 6.50 19.26
C LEU A 501 -17.69 6.03 19.13
N GLN A 502 -17.93 5.07 18.24
CA GLN A 502 -19.24 4.53 17.93
C GLN A 502 -19.33 3.07 18.36
N ILE A 503 -20.49 2.68 18.88
CA ILE A 503 -20.87 1.28 19.07
C ILE A 503 -21.94 0.96 18.02
N LEU A 504 -21.70 -0.11 17.29
CA LEU A 504 -22.53 -0.58 16.19
C LEU A 504 -22.97 -2.02 16.44
N THR A 505 -24.14 -2.38 15.93
CA THR A 505 -24.65 -3.76 15.97
C THR A 505 -25.14 -4.20 14.60
N SER A 506 -24.99 -5.49 14.31
CA SER A 506 -25.45 -6.12 13.08
C SER A 506 -26.14 -7.45 13.41
N THR A 507 -27.24 -7.74 12.72
CA THR A 507 -27.93 -9.04 12.79
C THR A 507 -27.92 -9.78 11.44
N ASP A 508 -27.14 -9.30 10.47
CA ASP A 508 -27.01 -9.86 9.13
C ASP A 508 -25.54 -10.08 8.74
N CYS A 509 -24.71 -10.37 9.76
CA CYS A 509 -23.28 -10.65 9.59
C CYS A 509 -22.51 -9.51 8.88
N GLY A 510 -22.87 -8.27 9.16
CA GLY A 510 -22.13 -7.07 8.77
C GLY A 510 -22.52 -6.50 7.41
N ILE A 511 -23.63 -6.96 6.81
CA ILE A 511 -24.18 -6.36 5.59
C ILE A 511 -24.74 -4.97 5.94
N SER A 512 -25.41 -4.84 7.09
CA SER A 512 -25.91 -3.57 7.60
C SER A 512 -25.61 -3.40 9.09
N TRP A 513 -25.40 -2.14 9.48
CA TRP A 513 -25.00 -1.77 10.84
C TRP A 513 -25.93 -0.70 11.41
N ASP A 514 -26.46 -0.98 12.60
CA ASP A 514 -27.21 -0.02 13.41
C ASP A 514 -26.25 0.74 14.33
N LEU A 515 -26.33 2.07 14.35
CA LEU A 515 -25.64 2.90 15.34
C LEU A 515 -26.42 2.92 16.65
N VAL A 516 -25.93 2.20 17.65
CA VAL A 516 -26.57 2.14 18.97
C VAL A 516 -26.08 3.23 19.91
N HIS A 517 -24.84 3.68 19.76
CA HIS A 517 -24.29 4.78 20.57
C HIS A 517 -23.12 5.48 19.88
N GLU A 518 -22.97 6.79 20.13
CA GLU A 518 -21.83 7.60 19.70
C GLU A 518 -21.43 8.55 20.82
N ILE A 519 -20.12 8.57 21.14
CA ILE A 519 -19.47 9.63 21.92
C ILE A 519 -18.61 10.43 20.94
N SER A 520 -18.65 11.76 21.02
CA SER A 520 -17.88 12.60 20.10
C SER A 520 -17.36 13.89 20.71
N GLY A 521 -16.24 14.37 20.15
CA GLY A 521 -15.61 15.64 20.51
C GLY A 521 -15.41 15.80 22.01
N GLY A 522 -15.93 16.88 22.59
CA GLY A 522 -15.75 17.19 24.01
C GLY A 522 -16.29 16.13 24.98
N ASP A 523 -17.28 15.33 24.59
CA ASP A 523 -17.81 14.24 25.44
C ASP A 523 -16.90 13.01 25.41
N LEU A 524 -16.00 12.89 24.42
CA LEU A 524 -15.00 11.82 24.33
C LEU A 524 -13.76 12.11 25.21
N HIS A 525 -13.54 13.38 25.56
CA HIS A 525 -12.35 13.84 26.27
C HIS A 525 -12.32 13.39 27.74
N THR A 526 -11.31 12.59 28.10
CA THR A 526 -11.09 12.12 29.48
C THR A 526 -9.76 12.57 30.08
N ALA A 527 -8.82 13.01 29.25
CA ALA A 527 -7.50 13.46 29.71
C ALA A 527 -7.58 14.75 30.54
N SER A 528 -6.64 14.94 31.46
CA SER A 528 -6.64 16.12 32.33
C SER A 528 -6.20 17.40 31.62
N ASN A 529 -5.46 17.27 30.51
CA ASN A 529 -4.86 18.37 29.76
C ASN A 529 -4.90 18.11 28.25
N LEU A 530 -4.69 19.18 27.47
CA LEU A 530 -4.44 19.12 26.03
C LEU A 530 -3.06 18.48 25.74
N VAL A 531 -3.00 17.58 24.77
CA VAL A 531 -1.75 16.90 24.34
C VAL A 531 -1.43 17.27 22.89
N SER A 532 -0.81 18.44 22.71
CA SER A 532 -0.61 19.06 21.39
C SER A 532 0.54 18.49 20.55
N SER A 533 1.36 17.61 21.12
CA SER A 533 2.46 16.97 20.40
C SER A 533 2.73 15.57 20.97
N GLY A 534 2.91 14.59 20.08
CA GLY A 534 3.18 13.21 20.45
C GLY A 534 1.93 12.40 20.82
N ASN A 535 2.15 11.13 21.14
CA ASN A 535 1.09 10.21 21.54
C ASN A 535 0.65 10.49 22.98
N PHE A 536 -0.65 10.63 23.19
CA PHE A 536 -1.26 10.56 24.52
C PHE A 536 -1.25 9.11 25.01
N TYR A 537 -0.93 8.90 26.29
CA TYR A 537 -1.02 7.62 26.99
C TYR A 537 -1.80 7.85 28.30
N PRO A 538 -2.91 7.13 28.54
CA PRO A 538 -3.79 7.42 29.65
C PRO A 538 -3.21 6.97 30.99
N THR A 539 -3.42 7.80 32.02
CA THR A 539 -3.18 7.42 33.42
C THR A 539 -4.44 6.83 34.05
N SER A 540 -4.33 6.26 35.25
CA SER A 540 -5.46 5.65 35.97
C SER A 540 -6.63 6.60 36.25
N SER A 541 -6.42 7.92 36.24
CA SER A 541 -7.47 8.93 36.46
C SER A 541 -8.09 9.50 35.18
N GLU A 542 -7.65 9.06 34.00
CA GLU A 542 -8.02 9.64 32.70
C GLU A 542 -8.88 8.68 31.87
N TRP A 543 -9.71 7.90 32.55
CA TRP A 543 -10.65 6.95 31.98
C TRP A 543 -12.08 7.31 32.41
N ASP A 544 -13.02 7.06 31.52
CA ASP A 544 -14.45 7.07 31.83
C ASP A 544 -15.09 5.78 31.28
N SER A 545 -16.32 5.48 31.69
CA SER A 545 -17.03 4.28 31.26
C SER A 545 -18.46 4.58 30.83
N ILE A 546 -18.93 3.82 29.85
CA ILE A 546 -20.32 3.85 29.40
C ILE A 546 -20.97 2.46 29.53
N THR A 547 -22.29 2.47 29.67
CA THR A 547 -23.15 1.30 29.49
C THR A 547 -24.22 1.66 28.47
N VAL A 548 -24.36 0.82 27.44
CA VAL A 548 -25.29 1.01 26.33
C VAL A 548 -26.26 -0.16 26.30
N ASP A 549 -27.54 0.18 26.24
CA ASP A 549 -28.63 -0.78 26.14
C ASP A 549 -28.67 -1.44 24.76
N LEU A 550 -28.70 -2.77 24.74
CA LEU A 550 -28.82 -3.61 23.56
C LEU A 550 -30.13 -4.43 23.58
N SER A 551 -31.10 -4.07 24.43
CA SER A 551 -32.36 -4.81 24.59
C SER A 551 -33.18 -4.95 23.30
N ASN A 552 -32.98 -4.07 22.32
CA ASN A 552 -33.57 -4.19 20.99
C ASN A 552 -33.12 -5.44 20.22
N TYR A 553 -32.00 -6.04 20.62
CA TYR A 553 -31.42 -7.25 20.01
C TYR A 553 -31.65 -8.51 20.87
N ASP A 554 -32.45 -8.41 21.94
CA ASP A 554 -32.89 -9.56 22.72
C ASP A 554 -33.64 -10.55 21.81
N GLY A 555 -33.37 -11.85 21.95
CA GLY A 555 -34.02 -12.90 21.16
C GLY A 555 -33.33 -13.23 19.82
N TYR A 556 -32.36 -12.44 19.38
CA TYR A 556 -31.53 -12.75 18.20
C TYR A 556 -30.39 -13.72 18.56
N ASN A 557 -30.03 -14.64 17.67
CA ASN A 557 -28.96 -15.62 17.92
C ASN A 557 -27.65 -15.31 17.17
N ASN A 558 -27.59 -14.18 16.49
CA ASN A 558 -26.58 -13.84 15.50
C ASN A 558 -26.23 -12.34 15.53
N VAL A 559 -25.86 -11.83 16.71
CA VAL A 559 -25.59 -10.39 16.92
C VAL A 559 -24.09 -10.13 16.87
N ASN A 560 -23.61 -9.42 15.85
CA ASN A 560 -22.27 -8.83 15.85
C ASN A 560 -22.30 -7.49 16.57
N ILE A 561 -21.25 -7.19 17.33
CA ILE A 561 -21.02 -5.88 17.93
C ILE A 561 -19.69 -5.36 17.39
N ALA A 562 -19.68 -4.08 17.03
CA ALA A 562 -18.48 -3.41 16.55
C ALA A 562 -18.23 -2.11 17.29
N ILE A 563 -16.96 -1.81 17.50
CA ILE A 563 -16.47 -0.55 18.09
C ILE A 563 -15.68 0.16 17.01
N LYS A 564 -16.16 1.34 16.62
CA LYS A 564 -15.61 2.12 15.51
C LYS A 564 -15.08 3.45 16.03
N ALA A 565 -13.84 3.78 15.68
CA ALA A 565 -13.27 5.08 15.96
C ALA A 565 -13.05 5.87 14.67
N ILE A 566 -13.41 7.15 14.65
CA ILE A 566 -13.28 8.04 13.49
C ILE A 566 -12.44 9.25 13.86
N LYS A 567 -11.46 9.59 13.02
CA LYS A 567 -10.59 10.76 13.20
C LYS A 567 -11.30 12.06 12.82
N GLY A 568 -11.23 13.05 13.70
CA GLY A 568 -11.78 14.40 13.55
C GLY A 568 -11.01 15.53 14.27
N GLY A 569 -9.87 15.30 14.92
CA GLY A 569 -8.94 16.38 15.30
C GLY A 569 -8.12 16.18 16.58
N GLY A 570 -8.54 15.27 17.46
CA GLY A 570 -7.85 14.94 18.71
C GLY A 570 -6.67 13.97 18.58
N ASN A 571 -6.28 13.37 19.70
CA ASN A 571 -5.19 12.40 19.84
C ASN A 571 -5.73 10.96 19.83
N ASN A 572 -4.96 9.98 20.28
CA ASN A 572 -5.33 8.57 20.27
C ASN A 572 -6.63 8.29 21.06
N VAL A 573 -7.39 7.28 20.62
CA VAL A 573 -8.56 6.75 21.32
C VAL A 573 -8.21 5.38 21.87
N TYR A 574 -8.58 5.13 23.12
CA TYR A 574 -8.37 3.87 23.83
C TYR A 574 -9.70 3.30 24.29
N VAL A 575 -9.81 1.97 24.26
CA VAL A 575 -10.90 1.24 24.91
C VAL A 575 -10.34 0.06 25.70
N ASP A 576 -11.01 -0.27 26.80
CA ASP A 576 -10.72 -1.42 27.63
C ASP A 576 -11.98 -1.86 28.41
N ASP A 577 -11.88 -2.94 29.18
CA ASP A 577 -12.96 -3.46 30.04
C ASP A 577 -14.29 -3.69 29.30
N ILE A 578 -14.23 -4.19 28.07
CA ILE A 578 -15.43 -4.47 27.28
C ILE A 578 -16.18 -5.63 27.93
N ASN A 579 -17.46 -5.45 28.17
CA ASN A 579 -18.32 -6.43 28.82
C ASN A 579 -19.70 -6.42 28.15
N ILE A 580 -20.04 -7.50 27.47
CA ILE A 580 -21.34 -7.71 26.81
C ILE A 580 -22.07 -8.82 27.56
N LYS A 581 -23.22 -8.49 28.15
CA LYS A 581 -23.94 -9.43 29.02
C LYS A 581 -25.40 -9.05 29.16
N GLN A 582 -26.18 -9.97 29.72
CA GLN A 582 -27.49 -9.66 30.26
C GLN A 582 -27.35 -8.68 31.44
N GLY A 583 -27.93 -7.49 31.30
CA GLY A 583 -28.07 -6.51 32.36
C GLY A 583 -29.04 -6.96 33.45
N PHE A 584 -28.83 -6.48 34.67
CA PHE A 584 -29.80 -6.66 35.74
C PHE A 584 -30.85 -5.56 35.64
N VAL A 585 -32.14 -5.90 35.77
CA VAL A 585 -33.21 -4.90 35.93
C VAL A 585 -33.02 -4.18 37.26
N ALA A 586 -32.17 -3.14 37.29
CA ALA A 586 -32.18 -2.18 38.37
C ALA A 586 -33.41 -1.30 38.18
N THR A 587 -34.28 -1.24 39.19
CA THR A 587 -35.44 -0.33 39.26
C THR A 587 -35.00 1.13 39.50
N SER A 588 -33.86 1.55 38.92
CA SER A 588 -33.36 2.90 39.05
C SER A 588 -34.04 3.82 38.05
N ILE A 589 -34.83 4.76 38.57
CA ILE A 589 -35.37 5.90 37.85
C ILE A 589 -34.18 6.69 37.30
N ASN A 590 -34.17 6.95 35.99
CA ASN A 590 -33.20 7.82 35.31
C ASN A 590 -32.99 9.12 36.10
N GLN A 591 -31.85 9.24 36.77
CA GLN A 591 -31.43 10.48 37.41
C GLN A 591 -30.66 11.29 36.36
N THR A 592 -31.38 12.08 35.56
CA THR A 592 -30.76 12.96 34.57
C THR A 592 -30.00 14.09 35.27
N THR A 593 -28.69 13.96 35.41
CA THR A 593 -27.77 14.96 35.95
C THR A 593 -27.51 16.07 34.94
N LYS A 594 -28.51 16.94 34.66
CA LYS A 594 -28.25 18.23 33.99
C LYS A 594 -29.40 19.23 34.14
N GLU A 595 -29.71 19.64 35.37
CA GLU A 595 -30.33 20.95 35.61
C GLU A 595 -29.36 21.87 36.37
N ASN A 596 -29.14 23.07 35.81
CA ASN A 596 -28.29 24.15 36.34
C ASN A 596 -28.90 24.78 37.60
N ILE A 597 -28.98 24.00 38.69
CA ILE A 597 -29.40 24.47 40.01
C ILE A 597 -28.18 24.59 40.92
N SER A 598 -27.94 25.74 41.53
CA SER A 598 -26.89 25.94 42.53
C SER A 598 -27.47 26.47 43.84
N VAL A 599 -26.83 26.10 44.96
CA VAL A 599 -27.26 26.44 46.32
C VAL A 599 -26.09 27.03 47.08
N PHE A 600 -26.27 28.23 47.65
CA PHE A 600 -25.19 28.96 48.32
C PHE A 600 -25.71 29.94 49.38
N PRO A 601 -24.95 30.21 50.46
CA PRO A 601 -23.63 29.63 50.76
C PRO A 601 -23.74 28.18 51.24
N ASN A 602 -22.68 27.41 51.03
CA ASN A 602 -22.47 26.09 51.63
C ASN A 602 -21.04 26.03 52.16
N PRO A 603 -20.80 25.99 53.50
CA PRO A 603 -21.79 25.84 54.57
C PRO A 603 -22.77 27.03 54.71
N ALA A 604 -24.00 26.71 55.09
CA ALA A 604 -25.08 27.65 55.32
C ALA A 604 -25.27 27.93 56.83
N ASP A 605 -25.72 29.14 57.16
CA ASP A 605 -26.06 29.54 58.53
C ASP A 605 -27.60 29.70 58.66
N GLU A 606 -28.12 30.93 58.62
CA GLU A 606 -29.56 31.17 58.78
C GLU A 606 -30.38 30.94 57.50
N LYS A 607 -29.74 30.92 56.32
CA LYS A 607 -30.42 30.77 55.03
C LYS A 607 -29.52 30.21 53.93
N ILE A 608 -30.15 29.64 52.91
CA ILE A 608 -29.55 29.35 51.60
C ILE A 608 -30.23 30.15 50.51
N ASN A 609 -29.48 30.52 49.47
CA ASN A 609 -30.00 31.06 48.21
C ASN A 609 -29.94 29.98 47.14
N ILE A 610 -30.90 30.02 46.22
CA ILE A 610 -31.06 29.04 45.15
C ILE A 610 -31.02 29.79 43.81
N SER A 611 -30.08 29.40 42.94
CA SER A 611 -30.06 29.82 41.55
C SER A 611 -30.45 28.65 40.67
N GLY A 612 -31.64 28.72 40.08
CA GLY A 612 -32.23 27.66 39.27
C GLY A 612 -33.74 27.79 39.25
N ASN A 613 -34.41 26.87 38.54
CA ASN A 613 -35.85 26.73 38.56
C ASN A 613 -36.23 25.33 39.04
N TYR A 614 -37.28 25.24 39.87
CA TYR A 614 -37.80 23.97 40.38
C TYR A 614 -39.31 24.10 40.63
N LYS A 615 -40.00 22.96 40.71
CA LYS A 615 -41.42 22.85 41.07
C LYS A 615 -41.60 22.49 42.55
N LEU A 616 -40.77 21.60 43.05
CA LEU A 616 -40.75 21.17 44.45
C LEU A 616 -39.30 21.06 44.93
N LEU A 617 -39.05 21.45 46.17
CA LEU A 617 -37.78 21.29 46.85
C LEU A 617 -38.03 20.56 48.17
N GLU A 618 -37.23 19.54 48.44
CA GLU A 618 -37.22 18.83 49.71
C GLU A 618 -35.81 18.82 50.30
N ILE A 619 -35.68 19.15 51.58
CA ILE A 619 -34.43 19.00 52.34
C ILE A 619 -34.58 17.77 53.22
N HIS A 620 -33.66 16.82 53.10
CA HIS A 620 -33.61 15.58 53.86
C HIS A 620 -32.41 15.60 54.81
N ASP A 621 -32.59 15.07 56.02
CA ASP A 621 -31.46 14.71 56.87
C ASP A 621 -30.69 13.48 56.30
N VAL A 622 -29.56 13.15 56.91
CA VAL A 622 -28.73 12.00 56.48
C VAL A 622 -29.42 10.64 56.60
N PHE A 623 -30.56 10.57 57.30
CA PHE A 623 -31.38 9.35 57.43
C PHE A 623 -32.55 9.33 56.43
N GLY A 624 -32.63 10.32 55.53
CA GLY A 624 -33.64 10.43 54.48
C GLY A 624 -34.96 11.07 54.94
N LYS A 625 -35.06 11.52 56.20
CA LYS A 625 -36.27 12.19 56.70
C LYS A 625 -36.35 13.61 56.15
N VAL A 626 -37.49 13.95 55.56
CA VAL A 626 -37.78 15.32 55.10
C VAL A 626 -37.88 16.26 56.30
N VAL A 627 -37.01 17.27 56.32
CA VAL A 627 -36.97 18.32 57.36
C VAL A 627 -37.51 19.66 56.86
N HIS A 628 -37.60 19.86 55.54
CA HIS A 628 -38.21 21.04 54.92
C HIS A 628 -38.75 20.71 53.54
N THR A 629 -39.87 21.33 53.17
CA THR A 629 -40.48 21.22 51.85
C THR A 629 -40.91 22.60 51.36
N GLU A 630 -40.53 22.94 50.14
CA GLU A 630 -40.94 24.16 49.45
C GLU A 630 -41.60 23.82 48.11
N THR A 631 -42.82 24.32 47.90
CA THR A 631 -43.66 24.02 46.73
C THR A 631 -43.70 25.17 45.72
N LYS A 632 -43.00 26.27 46.03
CA LYS A 632 -42.85 27.43 45.15
C LYS A 632 -41.38 27.60 44.76
N ASN A 633 -41.15 28.07 43.55
CA ASN A 633 -39.81 28.44 43.09
C ASN A 633 -39.37 29.73 43.79
N THR A 634 -38.75 29.59 44.96
CA THR A 634 -38.21 30.68 45.77
C THR A 634 -36.71 30.82 45.52
N LYS A 635 -36.18 32.04 45.71
CA LYS A 635 -34.75 32.32 45.55
C LYS A 635 -33.95 32.13 46.83
N SER A 636 -34.62 31.89 47.96
CA SER A 636 -33.98 31.64 49.25
C SER A 636 -34.87 30.83 50.18
N ILE A 637 -34.25 29.97 50.99
CA ILE A 637 -34.90 29.17 52.05
C ILE A 637 -34.33 29.59 53.41
N ASP A 638 -35.21 29.82 54.37
CA ASP A 638 -34.87 30.08 55.78
C ASP A 638 -34.60 28.76 56.50
N LEU A 639 -33.45 28.65 57.17
CA LEU A 639 -32.97 27.47 57.87
C LEU A 639 -33.02 27.61 59.39
N LYS A 640 -33.59 28.69 59.95
CA LYS A 640 -33.62 28.96 61.40
C LYS A 640 -34.14 27.81 62.26
N ASN A 641 -35.06 27.01 61.74
CA ASN A 641 -35.65 25.88 62.45
C ASN A 641 -35.01 24.51 62.12
N ILE A 642 -33.95 24.47 61.31
CA ILE A 642 -33.21 23.25 60.97
C ILE A 642 -31.91 23.21 61.78
N SER A 643 -31.63 22.12 62.50
CA SER A 643 -30.43 21.98 63.36
C SER A 643 -29.12 21.96 62.56
N ASN A 644 -27.99 22.16 63.23
CA ASN A 644 -26.67 21.99 62.61
C ASN A 644 -26.49 20.54 62.13
N GLY A 645 -25.95 20.35 60.92
CA GLY A 645 -25.79 19.03 60.32
C GLY A 645 -25.61 19.05 58.80
N ASN A 646 -25.42 17.86 58.21
CA ASN A 646 -25.37 17.67 56.76
C ASN A 646 -26.76 17.26 56.25
N TYR A 647 -27.15 17.81 55.11
CA TYR A 647 -28.45 17.59 54.49
C TYR A 647 -28.32 17.38 52.99
N ILE A 648 -29.32 16.72 52.42
CA ILE A 648 -29.48 16.51 50.98
C ILE A 648 -30.71 17.29 50.53
N ILE A 649 -30.57 18.12 49.50
CA ILE A 649 -31.67 18.82 48.86
C ILE A 649 -32.02 18.12 47.55
N HIS A 650 -33.28 17.74 47.39
CA HIS A 650 -33.85 17.29 46.13
C HIS A 650 -34.65 18.45 45.50
N PHE A 651 -34.38 18.71 44.23
CA PHE A 651 -35.13 19.63 43.39
C PHE A 651 -35.88 18.82 42.33
N TYR A 652 -37.19 18.95 42.32
CA TYR A 652 -38.06 18.30 41.35
C TYR A 652 -38.46 19.32 40.28
N SER A 653 -38.20 19.00 39.01
CA SER A 653 -38.59 19.84 37.88
C SER A 653 -40.08 19.68 37.53
N LYS A 654 -40.57 20.43 36.52
CA LYS A 654 -41.95 20.25 36.02
C LYS A 654 -42.17 18.89 35.38
N ASP A 655 -41.11 18.29 34.85
CA ASP A 655 -41.10 17.00 34.16
C ASP A 655 -40.75 15.84 35.11
N ASN A 656 -40.83 16.07 36.43
CA ASN A 656 -40.50 15.12 37.50
C ASN A 656 -39.02 14.67 37.54
N ASN A 657 -38.11 15.37 36.86
CA ASN A 657 -36.67 15.11 37.00
C ASN A 657 -36.18 15.55 38.38
N ILE A 658 -35.25 14.80 38.97
CA ILE A 658 -34.68 15.09 40.29
C ILE A 658 -33.23 15.54 40.14
N SER A 659 -32.93 16.75 40.65
CA SER A 659 -31.56 17.26 40.82
C SER A 659 -31.21 17.30 42.30
N THR A 660 -30.01 16.83 42.66
CA THR A 660 -29.60 16.64 44.07
C THR A 660 -28.44 17.55 44.44
N ARG A 661 -28.50 18.21 45.61
CA ARG A 661 -27.41 19.03 46.16
C ARG A 661 -27.16 18.68 47.63
N LYS A 662 -25.90 18.67 48.06
CA LYS A 662 -25.53 18.51 49.48
C LYS A 662 -25.30 19.89 50.09
N ILE A 663 -25.80 20.10 51.31
CA ILE A 663 -25.52 21.31 52.11
C ILE A 663 -25.09 20.93 53.52
N SER A 664 -24.27 21.76 54.14
CA SER A 664 -23.92 21.70 55.56
C SER A 664 -24.46 22.93 56.26
N ILE A 665 -25.19 22.77 57.37
CA ILE A 665 -25.72 23.86 58.19
C ILE A 665 -24.86 24.00 59.44
N ILE A 666 -24.29 25.19 59.66
CA ILE A 666 -23.42 25.53 60.78
C ILE A 666 -23.86 26.89 61.34
N LYS A 667 -24.67 26.86 62.39
CA LYS A 667 -25.08 28.02 63.21
C LYS A 667 -24.17 28.24 64.40
#